data_AF-A0A672IQ56-F1
#
_entry.id   AF-A0A672IQ56-F1
#
_cell.length_a   1.000
_cell.length_b   1.000
_cell.length_c   1.000
_cell.angle_alpha   90.00
_cell.angle_beta   90.00
_cell.angle_gamma   90.00
#
_symmetry.space_group_name_H-M   'P 1'
#
loop_
_entity.id
_entity.type
_entity.pdbx_description
1 polymer ?
#
loop_
_entity_poly.entity_id
_entity_poly.type
_entity_poly.pdbx_seq_one_letter_code
_entity_poly.pdbx_strand_id
1 'polypeptide(L)'
;SGKGGGGSSLQEVKRRGRMERSREEQEEELSGRLHSLVRNNNTTCCGDETLNFNMKLQNVGFPFCFSPEMLQRRSCCSLTRECFCRMSFLHRCDRGCKCVMCSCYCRKQHVDTIRATQTMTQSELQTLSETFDSVYLHPTFSVCVSAVGSVLQLVDRVMTSELRNGFAIIRPPGHHAQPNECNGFCVFNNVAIAARYAQTRHAARRVLIVDWDVHHGQGIQGLFQDDPNVLYFSVHRYERGSFWPHLPESDSVAVGSGRAEGRNINLPWNQTGMKDGDYITAFLKLLLPVACEFQPQLVLVSAGFDAAAGDPKGEMCVSPQGFHVLTHMLMSLAEGRLVLALEGGYNLQATAEGAAACVRALLGGPCPPLTSPTAPCDSALQSISETVSALYPHWASLQVFGLCAEGASLATGGVFTTTSIEKSAAGPPPSVAAATGLVYDEKMMEHLNMWDRHHPEQPQRIFKIFSKHQQLGLVDRCRRIPARLASEEELLMCHRYVGQMKATSTMKPRDLHKLSDKFNSIYINNQSFHCARLAAGSCFSAVEQILSGQVTNGVAIVRPPGHHAERDAACGFCFFNTAALAARFAQKISHEPQLRVLIVDWDVHHGNGTQHIFEEDSSVLYVSLHRYDNGVFFPSSEDAAPDRVGVAAGAGFNVNVAFSGGRMGDSDYLAAFHHVVMPIAAEFNPGLVLVSAGFDAARGDPLGGYQVTPEGYAHLTHMLMALAGGRVLLILEGGYNLTSISDSMAMCTRTLLGDPPPSLVTPLPPPHRNATLTINEVIRHHAPYWKSLRIHSEPLVFSRTNILKKKKKKKKFLTQKAKSTTSYKVESGYITSELSQSDESTLPQVSQPQECFHKRLSICSQSTLYVVDPLPWCPHLDAVKPLPPSGIDVFLPCQDCGADTENWTCLTCYQVFCGRYVNEHMVTHGVVSEHPVVLSFADLSVWCYLCEAYVHNQILFEAKNAAHCAKFGEEIPPWS
;
A
#
# COMPACT_ATOMS: atom_id res chain seq x y z
N SER A 1 20.55 -58.08 -20.81
CA SER A 1 20.32 -58.65 -22.15
C SER A 1 19.79 -57.55 -23.06
N GLY A 2 20.46 -57.02 -24.08
CA GLY A 2 21.80 -57.19 -24.69
C GLY A 2 21.70 -56.58 -26.12
N LYS A 3 22.67 -55.89 -26.74
CA LYS A 3 24.11 -55.63 -26.52
C LYS A 3 24.38 -54.12 -26.81
N GLY A 4 25.39 -53.47 -26.19
CA GLY A 4 26.67 -53.11 -26.84
C GLY A 4 26.55 -51.88 -27.76
N GLY A 5 27.10 -50.69 -27.45
CA GLY A 5 28.53 -50.34 -27.57
C GLY A 5 28.91 -50.19 -29.06
N GLY A 6 29.47 -49.10 -29.61
CA GLY A 6 30.17 -47.93 -29.07
C GLY A 6 31.34 -47.62 -30.03
N GLY A 7 31.78 -46.35 -30.18
CA GLY A 7 33.06 -46.01 -30.83
C GLY A 7 33.03 -45.42 -32.25
N SER A 8 33.24 -44.09 -32.31
CA SER A 8 34.24 -43.38 -33.13
C SER A 8 34.51 -43.73 -34.61
N SER A 9 34.22 -42.74 -35.48
CA SER A 9 35.08 -42.17 -36.54
C SER A 9 35.91 -43.06 -37.47
N LEU A 10 35.75 -42.85 -38.79
CA LEU A 10 36.85 -42.37 -39.65
C LEU A 10 36.37 -41.80 -41.00
N GLN A 11 37.09 -40.78 -41.47
CA GLN A 11 37.10 -40.22 -42.83
C GLN A 11 37.61 -41.29 -43.84
N GLU A 12 37.43 -41.23 -45.17
CA GLU A 12 37.04 -40.14 -46.09
C GLU A 12 36.64 -40.72 -47.48
N VAL A 13 36.03 -39.90 -48.36
CA VAL A 13 36.08 -39.99 -49.86
C VAL A 13 35.55 -41.30 -50.52
N LYS A 14 34.47 -41.29 -51.33
CA LYS A 14 34.40 -40.61 -52.65
C LYS A 14 33.00 -40.60 -53.29
N ARG A 15 32.70 -39.48 -53.96
CA ARG A 15 31.68 -39.20 -55.01
C ARG A 15 30.45 -38.38 -54.60
N ARG A 16 30.61 -37.07 -54.82
CA ARG A 16 29.60 -36.00 -54.73
C ARG A 16 28.41 -36.24 -55.65
N GLY A 17 27.21 -35.98 -55.13
CA GLY A 17 25.96 -35.99 -55.88
C GLY A 17 24.79 -35.42 -55.08
N ARG A 18 24.68 -34.08 -55.04
CA ARG A 18 23.45 -33.31 -54.74
C ARG A 18 22.96 -33.25 -53.28
N MET A 19 23.64 -32.41 -52.50
CA MET A 19 23.18 -31.63 -51.33
C MET A 19 24.07 -30.37 -51.30
N GLU A 20 23.74 -29.20 -50.75
CA GLU A 20 22.53 -28.62 -50.12
C GLU A 20 22.40 -27.17 -50.66
N ARG A 21 21.29 -26.47 -50.39
CA ARG A 21 21.30 -24.99 -50.37
C ARG A 21 21.05 -24.49 -48.96
N SER A 22 21.83 -23.51 -48.53
CA SER A 22 21.92 -23.10 -47.14
C SER A 22 20.67 -22.33 -46.69
N ARG A 23 20.45 -22.37 -45.38
CA ARG A 23 19.34 -21.69 -44.70
C ARG A 23 19.45 -20.15 -44.75
N GLU A 24 20.58 -19.63 -45.21
CA GLU A 24 20.87 -18.21 -45.39
C GLU A 24 20.17 -17.62 -46.64
N GLU A 25 19.97 -18.41 -47.72
CA GLU A 25 19.24 -17.93 -48.91
C GLU A 25 17.73 -17.67 -48.63
N GLN A 26 17.16 -18.24 -47.56
CA GLN A 26 15.76 -17.98 -47.18
C GLN A 26 15.57 -16.76 -46.28
N GLU A 27 16.63 -16.26 -45.63
CA GLU A 27 16.54 -15.06 -44.78
C GLU A 27 16.75 -13.76 -45.58
N GLU A 28 17.54 -13.80 -46.67
CA GLU A 28 17.64 -12.66 -47.60
C GLU A 28 16.34 -12.39 -48.39
N GLU A 29 15.57 -13.41 -48.76
CA GLU A 29 14.31 -13.21 -49.50
C GLU A 29 13.18 -12.61 -48.64
N LEU A 30 13.18 -12.85 -47.32
CA LEU A 30 12.30 -12.12 -46.38
C LEU A 30 12.78 -10.70 -46.09
N SER A 31 14.10 -10.49 -45.94
CA SER A 31 14.69 -9.16 -45.75
C SER A 31 14.39 -8.23 -46.94
N GLY A 32 14.52 -8.74 -48.18
CA GLY A 32 14.23 -8.00 -49.41
C GLY A 32 12.76 -7.55 -49.57
N ARG A 33 11.80 -8.30 -49.01
CA ARG A 33 10.37 -7.92 -49.04
C ARG A 33 9.96 -6.98 -47.91
N LEU A 34 10.69 -6.95 -46.79
CA LEU A 34 10.51 -5.91 -45.76
C LEU A 34 11.02 -4.55 -46.26
N HIS A 35 12.15 -4.53 -46.98
CA HIS A 35 12.76 -3.29 -47.48
C HIS A 35 12.00 -2.57 -48.61
N SER A 36 11.07 -3.24 -49.30
CA SER A 36 10.22 -2.60 -50.33
C SER A 36 8.90 -2.03 -49.78
N LEU A 37 8.42 -2.50 -48.63
CA LEU A 37 7.23 -1.97 -47.95
C LEU A 37 7.52 -0.73 -47.08
N VAL A 38 8.77 -0.54 -46.65
CA VAL A 38 9.19 0.61 -45.82
C VAL A 38 9.51 1.88 -46.64
N ARG A 39 9.63 1.78 -47.99
CA ARG A 39 10.04 2.92 -48.84
C ARG A 39 8.93 3.79 -49.44
N ASN A 40 7.64 3.45 -49.28
CA ASN A 40 6.53 4.18 -49.91
C ASN A 40 5.65 5.03 -48.98
N ASN A 41 5.99 5.18 -47.69
CA ASN A 41 5.26 6.04 -46.73
C ASN A 41 6.09 7.21 -46.17
N ASN A 42 7.10 7.68 -46.91
CA ASN A 42 7.79 8.94 -46.63
C ASN A 42 7.17 10.12 -47.40
N THR A 43 5.93 10.46 -47.06
CA THR A 43 5.39 11.81 -47.31
C THR A 43 5.68 12.67 -46.08
N THR A 44 6.69 13.53 -46.21
CA THR A 44 7.11 14.49 -45.18
C THR A 44 6.02 15.54 -44.94
N CYS A 45 5.31 15.42 -43.82
CA CYS A 45 4.54 16.51 -43.21
C CYS A 45 5.20 16.96 -41.91
N CYS A 46 6.42 17.50 -42.02
CA CYS A 46 7.00 18.38 -41.00
C CYS A 46 6.74 19.83 -41.43
N GLY A 47 5.54 20.32 -41.12
CA GLY A 47 5.22 21.74 -41.09
C GLY A 47 5.18 22.20 -39.63
N ASP A 48 5.70 23.39 -39.36
CA ASP A 48 5.92 23.91 -38.01
C ASP A 48 4.64 24.56 -37.46
N GLU A 49 3.64 23.74 -37.11
CA GLU A 49 2.38 24.18 -36.51
C GLU A 49 2.00 23.33 -35.29
N THR A 50 1.62 24.02 -34.21
CA THR A 50 0.97 23.42 -33.03
C THR A 50 -0.34 22.75 -33.46
N LEU A 51 -0.41 21.42 -33.31
CA LEU A 51 -1.57 20.59 -33.66
C LEU A 51 -2.76 20.83 -32.70
N ASN A 52 -3.36 22.01 -32.80
CA ASN A 52 -4.66 22.33 -32.24
C ASN A 52 -5.73 21.52 -32.98
N PHE A 53 -6.46 20.68 -32.26
CA PHE A 53 -7.63 19.95 -32.78
C PHE A 53 -8.86 20.87 -32.95
N ASN A 54 -8.71 21.92 -33.75
CA ASN A 54 -9.81 22.82 -34.14
C ASN A 54 -10.63 22.18 -35.27
N MET A 55 -11.60 21.34 -34.91
CA MET A 55 -12.67 20.98 -35.84
C MET A 55 -13.48 22.24 -36.20
N LYS A 56 -13.50 22.59 -37.49
CA LYS A 56 -14.37 23.66 -38.02
C LYS A 56 -15.84 23.33 -37.78
N LEU A 57 -16.41 23.94 -36.74
CA LEU A 57 -17.86 24.10 -36.54
C LEU A 57 -18.21 25.58 -36.40
N GLN A 58 -17.94 26.35 -37.46
CA GLN A 58 -18.57 27.64 -37.69
C GLN A 58 -19.64 27.47 -38.78
N ASN A 59 -20.84 28.00 -38.50
CA ASN A 59 -22.06 28.03 -39.33
C ASN A 59 -23.20 27.05 -38.96
N VAL A 60 -23.64 27.07 -37.69
CA VAL A 60 -25.08 27.03 -37.39
C VAL A 60 -25.36 28.05 -36.28
N GLY A 61 -26.13 29.09 -36.57
CA GLY A 61 -26.44 30.15 -35.60
C GLY A 61 -27.68 29.81 -34.77
N PHE A 62 -27.48 29.50 -33.48
CA PHE A 62 -28.52 29.42 -32.46
C PHE A 62 -27.96 29.91 -31.11
N PRO A 63 -28.80 30.40 -30.17
CA PRO A 63 -28.33 31.03 -28.95
C PRO A 63 -27.68 30.04 -27.98
N PHE A 64 -26.65 30.50 -27.28
CA PHE A 64 -25.84 29.68 -26.36
C PHE A 64 -26.67 29.09 -25.21
N CYS A 65 -26.69 27.75 -25.12
CA CYS A 65 -27.10 27.04 -23.92
C CYS A 65 -25.85 26.42 -23.28
N PHE A 66 -25.38 26.99 -22.17
CA PHE A 66 -24.15 26.57 -21.49
C PHE A 66 -24.39 25.28 -20.67
N SER A 67 -24.37 24.12 -21.33
CA SER A 67 -24.09 22.85 -20.63
C SER A 67 -22.60 22.82 -20.27
N PRO A 68 -22.20 22.49 -19.02
CA PRO A 68 -20.79 22.29 -18.68
C PRO A 68 -20.22 21.03 -19.36
N GLU A 69 -21.06 20.04 -19.68
CA GLU A 69 -20.64 18.90 -20.48
C GLU A 69 -20.74 19.21 -21.98
N MET A 70 -19.58 19.47 -22.60
CA MET A 70 -19.48 19.80 -24.03
C MET A 70 -18.60 18.84 -24.82
N LEU A 71 -18.82 18.78 -26.14
CA LEU A 71 -18.00 18.01 -27.09
C LEU A 71 -16.49 18.27 -26.93
N GLN A 72 -16.14 19.54 -26.67
CA GLN A 72 -14.77 20.02 -26.52
C GLN A 72 -13.97 19.33 -25.40
N ARG A 73 -14.61 18.78 -24.36
CA ARG A 73 -13.92 18.03 -23.28
C ARG A 73 -13.05 16.89 -23.82
N ARG A 74 -13.46 16.23 -24.91
CA ARG A 74 -12.68 15.12 -25.53
C ARG A 74 -11.62 15.60 -26.51
N SER A 75 -11.88 16.67 -27.28
CA SER A 75 -10.91 17.21 -28.24
C SER A 75 -9.84 18.08 -27.58
N CYS A 76 -10.11 18.61 -26.38
CA CYS A 76 -9.17 19.42 -25.63
C CYS A 76 -8.24 18.62 -24.70
N CYS A 77 -8.46 17.31 -24.52
CA CYS A 77 -7.51 16.40 -23.87
C CYS A 77 -6.21 16.29 -24.69
N SER A 78 -5.38 17.33 -24.61
CA SER A 78 -4.16 17.56 -25.38
C SER A 78 -3.01 16.76 -24.78
N LEU A 79 -3.04 15.45 -24.98
CA LEU A 79 -1.87 14.60 -24.77
C LEU A 79 -0.71 15.16 -25.60
N THR A 80 0.45 15.37 -24.97
CA THR A 80 1.64 15.84 -25.68
C THR A 80 1.98 14.85 -26.79
N ARG A 81 2.55 15.33 -27.91
CA ARG A 81 2.97 14.48 -29.04
C ARG A 81 3.82 13.29 -28.58
N GLU A 82 4.65 13.52 -27.56
CA GLU A 82 5.49 12.53 -26.91
C GLU A 82 4.69 11.44 -26.16
N CYS A 83 3.69 11.82 -25.36
CA CYS A 83 2.78 10.84 -24.73
C CYS A 83 2.01 10.05 -25.79
N PHE A 84 1.48 10.74 -26.80
CA PHE A 84 0.70 10.14 -27.88
C PHE A 84 1.51 9.06 -28.64
N CYS A 85 2.77 9.34 -28.99
CA CYS A 85 3.63 8.38 -29.68
C CYS A 85 4.04 7.16 -28.83
N ARG A 86 3.91 7.20 -27.49
CA ARG A 86 4.25 6.09 -26.59
C ARG A 86 3.05 5.19 -26.24
N MET A 87 1.83 5.55 -26.65
CA MET A 87 0.60 4.78 -26.36
C MET A 87 0.28 3.77 -27.46
N SER A 88 -0.28 2.62 -27.08
CA SER A 88 -0.88 1.67 -28.02
C SER A 88 -2.35 2.02 -28.26
N PHE A 89 -2.73 2.34 -29.51
CA PHE A 89 -4.09 2.75 -29.85
C PHE A 89 -4.99 1.57 -30.22
N LEU A 90 -6.14 1.47 -29.54
CA LEU A 90 -7.17 0.46 -29.82
C LEU A 90 -8.20 1.02 -30.81
N HIS A 91 -8.14 0.55 -32.06
CA HIS A 91 -8.88 1.15 -33.19
C HIS A 91 -10.28 0.57 -33.48
N ARG A 92 -10.82 -0.36 -32.68
CA ARG A 92 -12.18 -0.93 -32.90
C ARG A 92 -12.95 -1.19 -31.62
N CYS A 93 -13.91 -0.31 -31.31
CA CYS A 93 -14.93 -0.60 -30.31
C CYS A 93 -15.94 -1.61 -30.87
N ASP A 94 -15.84 -2.87 -30.40
CA ASP A 94 -16.55 -3.98 -31.04
C ASP A 94 -18.03 -4.09 -30.62
N ARG A 95 -18.86 -4.62 -31.52
CA ARG A 95 -20.34 -4.52 -31.46
C ARG A 95 -20.99 -5.44 -30.41
N GLY A 96 -20.20 -6.14 -29.60
CA GLY A 96 -20.64 -7.15 -28.61
C GLY A 96 -21.30 -6.60 -27.33
N CYS A 97 -21.15 -5.30 -27.03
CA CYS A 97 -21.57 -4.71 -25.75
C CYS A 97 -23.06 -4.85 -25.40
N LYS A 98 -23.95 -5.14 -26.38
CA LYS A 98 -25.41 -5.23 -26.17
C LYS A 98 -25.81 -6.32 -25.16
N CYS A 99 -25.14 -7.47 -25.19
CA CYS A 99 -25.41 -8.55 -24.23
C CYS A 99 -24.86 -8.16 -22.85
N VAL A 100 -23.61 -7.68 -22.81
CA VAL A 100 -22.88 -7.31 -21.58
C VAL A 100 -23.64 -6.28 -20.73
N MET A 101 -24.16 -5.21 -21.33
CA MET A 101 -24.91 -4.19 -20.57
C MET A 101 -26.15 -4.77 -19.86
N CYS A 102 -26.88 -5.68 -20.52
CA CYS A 102 -28.08 -6.30 -19.97
C CYS A 102 -27.78 -7.45 -18.99
N SER A 103 -26.63 -8.13 -19.14
CA SER A 103 -26.21 -9.24 -18.27
C SER A 103 -25.48 -8.78 -17.01
N CYS A 104 -24.84 -7.60 -17.04
CA CYS A 104 -23.95 -7.14 -15.98
C CYS A 104 -24.52 -6.02 -15.11
N TYR A 105 -25.45 -5.18 -15.63
CA TYR A 105 -25.89 -3.99 -14.89
C TYR A 105 -27.29 -3.47 -15.22
N CYS A 106 -27.51 -3.03 -16.46
CA CYS A 106 -28.68 -2.23 -16.81
C CYS A 106 -29.93 -3.11 -16.96
N ARG A 107 -31.07 -2.67 -16.40
CA ARG A 107 -32.36 -3.30 -16.69
C ARG A 107 -32.66 -3.20 -18.18
N LYS A 108 -33.06 -4.32 -18.79
CA LYS A 108 -33.39 -4.40 -20.22
C LYS A 108 -34.32 -3.27 -20.70
N GLN A 109 -35.36 -2.95 -19.92
CA GLN A 109 -36.29 -1.86 -20.22
C GLN A 109 -35.58 -0.50 -20.35
N HIS A 110 -34.66 -0.17 -19.44
CA HIS A 110 -33.88 1.06 -19.52
C HIS A 110 -32.96 1.07 -20.76
N VAL A 111 -32.26 -0.04 -21.04
CA VAL A 111 -31.44 -0.16 -22.26
C VAL A 111 -32.26 0.00 -23.55
N ASP A 112 -33.49 -0.52 -23.57
CA ASP A 112 -34.40 -0.41 -24.70
C ASP A 112 -34.97 1.03 -24.83
N THR A 113 -35.28 1.72 -23.72
CA THR A 113 -35.63 3.16 -23.70
C THR A 113 -34.49 4.02 -24.25
N ILE A 114 -33.26 3.86 -23.74
CA ILE A 114 -32.11 4.63 -24.24
C ILE A 114 -31.82 4.28 -25.69
N ARG A 115 -32.08 3.05 -26.16
CA ARG A 115 -31.95 2.71 -27.59
C ARG A 115 -32.96 3.47 -28.45
N ALA A 116 -34.19 3.70 -27.98
CA ALA A 116 -35.22 4.44 -28.71
C ALA A 116 -34.84 5.91 -28.98
N THR A 117 -33.94 6.50 -28.17
CA THR A 117 -33.41 7.87 -28.39
C THR A 117 -32.79 8.07 -29.78
N GLN A 118 -32.34 7.00 -30.46
CA GLN A 118 -31.77 7.09 -31.80
C GLN A 118 -32.77 7.57 -32.87
N THR A 119 -34.06 7.44 -32.62
CA THR A 119 -35.14 7.81 -33.56
C THR A 119 -36.09 8.87 -33.01
N MET A 120 -35.83 9.38 -31.81
CA MET A 120 -36.64 10.44 -31.19
C MET A 120 -36.32 11.82 -31.78
N THR A 121 -37.34 12.65 -31.89
CA THR A 121 -37.23 14.08 -32.18
C THR A 121 -36.62 14.85 -31.01
N GLN A 122 -36.15 16.08 -31.26
CA GLN A 122 -35.60 16.94 -30.21
C GLN A 122 -36.58 17.18 -29.05
N SER A 123 -37.88 17.32 -29.33
CA SER A 123 -38.90 17.49 -28.28
C SER A 123 -39.06 16.24 -27.42
N GLU A 124 -39.09 15.05 -28.03
CA GLU A 124 -39.19 13.78 -27.30
C GLU A 124 -37.93 13.52 -26.46
N LEU A 125 -36.75 13.85 -26.99
CA LEU A 125 -35.48 13.78 -26.26
C LEU A 125 -35.45 14.74 -25.07
N GLN A 126 -35.95 15.97 -25.23
CA GLN A 126 -36.07 16.92 -24.14
C GLN A 126 -37.02 16.39 -23.06
N THR A 127 -38.25 16.00 -23.43
CA THR A 127 -39.24 15.46 -22.47
C THR A 127 -38.73 14.20 -21.75
N LEU A 128 -37.95 13.34 -22.42
CA LEU A 128 -37.30 12.20 -21.76
C LEU A 128 -36.16 12.64 -20.84
N SER A 129 -35.37 13.64 -21.22
CA SER A 129 -34.28 14.20 -20.39
C SER A 129 -34.83 14.79 -19.09
N GLU A 130 -35.97 15.50 -19.16
CA GLU A 130 -36.67 16.10 -18.03
C GLU A 130 -37.21 15.06 -17.01
N THR A 131 -37.18 13.76 -17.32
CA THR A 131 -37.50 12.68 -16.36
C THR A 131 -36.31 12.27 -15.49
N PHE A 132 -35.11 12.78 -15.75
CA PHE A 132 -33.87 12.43 -15.06
C PHE A 132 -33.22 13.66 -14.42
N ASP A 133 -32.57 13.49 -13.27
CA ASP A 133 -31.82 14.58 -12.64
C ASP A 133 -30.54 14.89 -13.42
N SER A 134 -30.40 16.14 -13.86
CA SER A 134 -29.17 16.71 -14.40
C SER A 134 -28.60 15.94 -15.61
N VAL A 135 -29.48 15.50 -16.52
CA VAL A 135 -29.12 14.80 -17.77
C VAL A 135 -29.70 15.55 -18.97
N TYR A 136 -28.97 15.52 -20.10
CA TYR A 136 -29.51 15.83 -21.42
C TYR A 136 -29.32 14.63 -22.35
N LEU A 137 -30.28 14.41 -23.25
CA LEU A 137 -30.24 13.34 -24.24
C LEU A 137 -30.17 13.91 -25.67
N HIS A 138 -29.37 13.24 -26.47
CA HIS A 138 -29.28 13.34 -27.92
C HIS A 138 -29.61 11.93 -28.47
N PRO A 139 -29.47 11.64 -29.77
CA PRO A 139 -29.28 10.26 -30.26
C PRO A 139 -27.99 9.59 -29.71
N THR A 140 -27.87 9.45 -28.39
CA THR A 140 -26.61 9.17 -27.66
C THR A 140 -26.28 7.67 -27.58
N PHE A 141 -27.24 6.76 -27.78
CA PHE A 141 -27.04 5.31 -27.53
C PHE A 141 -25.78 4.71 -28.17
N SER A 142 -25.45 5.09 -29.42
CA SER A 142 -24.24 4.61 -30.10
C SER A 142 -22.94 5.10 -29.43
N VAL A 143 -22.97 6.31 -28.87
CA VAL A 143 -21.86 6.93 -28.13
C VAL A 143 -21.73 6.28 -26.75
N CYS A 144 -22.83 6.06 -26.02
CA CYS A 144 -22.84 5.33 -24.74
C CYS A 144 -22.26 3.92 -24.89
N VAL A 145 -22.70 3.18 -25.92
CA VAL A 145 -22.17 1.84 -26.25
C VAL A 145 -20.67 1.89 -26.53
N SER A 146 -20.20 2.95 -27.19
CA SER A 146 -18.78 3.13 -27.51
C SER A 146 -17.95 3.50 -26.29
N ALA A 147 -18.51 4.25 -25.33
CA ALA A 147 -17.86 4.58 -24.05
C ALA A 147 -17.63 3.30 -23.22
N VAL A 148 -18.69 2.54 -22.94
CA VAL A 148 -18.62 1.25 -22.25
C VAL A 148 -17.62 0.31 -22.92
N GLY A 149 -17.75 0.08 -24.23
CA GLY A 149 -16.89 -0.84 -24.97
C GLY A 149 -15.42 -0.41 -25.06
N SER A 150 -15.09 0.86 -24.80
CA SER A 150 -13.69 1.32 -24.72
C SER A 150 -13.05 0.88 -23.40
N VAL A 151 -13.79 0.96 -22.29
CA VAL A 151 -13.33 0.47 -20.98
C VAL A 151 -13.20 -1.06 -20.99
N LEU A 152 -14.19 -1.77 -21.56
CA LEU A 152 -14.15 -3.24 -21.64
C LEU A 152 -12.95 -3.77 -22.42
N GLN A 153 -12.57 -3.13 -23.53
CA GLN A 153 -11.35 -3.50 -24.26
C GLN A 153 -10.07 -3.29 -23.43
N LEU A 154 -9.98 -2.23 -22.62
CA LEU A 154 -8.83 -2.04 -21.74
C LEU A 154 -8.79 -3.12 -20.66
N VAL A 155 -9.95 -3.45 -20.07
CA VAL A 155 -10.05 -4.58 -19.12
C VAL A 155 -9.60 -5.89 -19.78
N ASP A 156 -10.04 -6.19 -21.01
CA ASP A 156 -9.56 -7.38 -21.74
C ASP A 156 -8.04 -7.39 -21.84
N ARG A 157 -7.43 -6.34 -22.39
CA ARG A 157 -5.98 -6.28 -22.67
C ARG A 157 -5.13 -6.27 -21.39
N VAL A 158 -5.62 -5.67 -20.31
CA VAL A 158 -4.95 -5.64 -19.00
C VAL A 158 -5.07 -6.99 -18.29
N MET A 159 -6.27 -7.60 -18.28
CA MET A 159 -6.46 -8.92 -17.66
C MET A 159 -5.75 -10.04 -18.42
N THR A 160 -5.61 -9.94 -19.75
CA THR A 160 -4.79 -10.89 -20.55
C THR A 160 -3.30 -10.55 -20.58
N SER A 161 -2.83 -9.57 -19.79
CA SER A 161 -1.42 -9.13 -19.72
C SER A 161 -0.80 -8.71 -21.07
N GLU A 162 -1.61 -8.26 -22.03
CA GLU A 162 -1.14 -7.70 -23.30
C GLU A 162 -0.74 -6.22 -23.14
N LEU A 163 -1.44 -5.52 -22.24
CA LEU A 163 -1.05 -4.21 -21.71
C LEU A 163 -0.91 -4.32 -20.19
N ARG A 164 -0.02 -3.52 -19.60
CA ARG A 164 0.08 -3.43 -18.13
C ARG A 164 -1.12 -2.69 -17.54
N ASN A 165 -1.48 -1.57 -18.15
CA ASN A 165 -2.47 -0.62 -17.68
C ASN A 165 -3.07 0.15 -18.89
N GLY A 166 -4.02 1.06 -18.65
CA GLY A 166 -4.55 1.92 -19.73
C GLY A 166 -5.53 3.00 -19.28
N PHE A 167 -5.90 3.88 -20.20
CA PHE A 167 -6.85 4.99 -19.95
C PHE A 167 -7.84 5.16 -21.11
N ALA A 168 -9.13 4.99 -20.84
CA ALA A 168 -10.23 5.25 -21.76
C ALA A 168 -10.70 6.71 -21.67
N ILE A 169 -10.35 7.53 -22.67
CA ILE A 169 -10.84 8.91 -22.84
C ILE A 169 -12.23 8.90 -23.49
N ILE A 170 -13.27 8.79 -22.66
CA ILE A 170 -14.67 8.54 -23.05
C ILE A 170 -15.60 9.72 -22.74
N ARG A 171 -16.82 9.64 -23.29
CA ARG A 171 -18.01 10.43 -22.95
C ARG A 171 -19.23 9.72 -23.57
N PRO A 172 -20.44 9.69 -22.96
CA PRO A 172 -20.79 10.23 -21.64
C PRO A 172 -20.05 9.54 -20.48
N PRO A 173 -19.95 10.21 -19.31
CA PRO A 173 -19.53 9.59 -18.06
C PRO A 173 -20.50 8.49 -17.61
N GLY A 174 -20.16 7.80 -16.53
CA GLY A 174 -20.86 6.61 -16.05
C GLY A 174 -21.17 6.56 -14.56
N HIS A 175 -20.30 7.06 -13.66
CA HIS A 175 -20.38 6.73 -12.23
C HIS A 175 -21.72 7.06 -11.51
N HIS A 176 -22.47 8.07 -11.97
CA HIS A 176 -23.81 8.39 -11.44
C HIS A 176 -24.96 7.54 -11.98
N ALA A 177 -24.82 6.96 -13.18
CA ALA A 177 -25.90 6.22 -13.82
C ALA A 177 -26.28 5.00 -12.96
N GLN A 178 -27.58 4.77 -12.78
CA GLN A 178 -28.14 3.68 -11.98
C GLN A 178 -28.63 2.52 -12.87
N PRO A 179 -29.05 1.34 -12.33
CA PRO A 179 -29.53 0.22 -13.15
C PRO A 179 -30.77 0.52 -14.02
N ASN A 180 -31.53 1.57 -13.73
CA ASN A 180 -32.81 1.88 -14.38
C ASN A 180 -33.02 3.36 -14.77
N GLU A 181 -32.06 4.25 -14.49
CA GLU A 181 -32.19 5.69 -14.73
C GLU A 181 -30.84 6.32 -15.09
N CYS A 182 -30.90 7.36 -15.93
CA CYS A 182 -29.78 8.26 -16.14
C CYS A 182 -29.73 9.25 -14.97
N ASN A 183 -28.54 9.74 -14.61
CA ASN A 183 -28.36 10.74 -13.56
C ASN A 183 -27.04 11.49 -13.80
N GLY A 184 -26.98 12.80 -13.55
CA GLY A 184 -25.72 13.57 -13.55
C GLY A 184 -24.87 13.36 -14.80
N PHE A 185 -25.41 13.68 -15.98
CA PHE A 185 -24.78 13.44 -17.31
C PHE A 185 -24.52 11.96 -17.68
N CYS A 186 -24.61 11.02 -16.74
CA CYS A 186 -24.29 9.61 -16.93
C CYS A 186 -25.51 8.85 -17.48
N VAL A 187 -25.27 8.02 -18.50
CA VAL A 187 -26.31 7.20 -19.15
C VAL A 187 -26.16 5.71 -18.85
N PHE A 188 -24.94 5.17 -18.91
CA PHE A 188 -24.64 3.80 -18.50
C PHE A 188 -23.36 3.82 -17.65
N ASN A 189 -23.33 3.03 -16.58
CA ASN A 189 -22.22 3.06 -15.64
C ASN A 189 -21.00 2.30 -16.18
N ASN A 190 -20.13 3.01 -16.91
CA ASN A 190 -18.98 2.48 -17.61
C ASN A 190 -18.08 1.60 -16.71
N VAL A 191 -17.73 2.12 -15.53
CA VAL A 191 -16.81 1.48 -14.58
C VAL A 191 -17.48 0.31 -13.84
N ALA A 192 -18.73 0.45 -13.43
CA ALA A 192 -19.45 -0.65 -12.78
C ALA A 192 -19.71 -1.84 -13.73
N ILE A 193 -20.03 -1.56 -15.01
CA ILE A 193 -20.14 -2.60 -16.04
C ILE A 193 -18.77 -3.27 -16.26
N ALA A 194 -17.67 -2.51 -16.24
CA ALA A 194 -16.32 -3.04 -16.40
C ALA A 194 -15.89 -3.95 -15.23
N ALA A 195 -16.23 -3.62 -13.98
CA ALA A 195 -15.98 -4.48 -12.82
C ALA A 195 -16.75 -5.81 -12.91
N ARG A 196 -18.05 -5.75 -13.25
CA ARG A 196 -18.89 -6.95 -13.46
C ARG A 196 -18.41 -7.78 -14.65
N TYR A 197 -17.92 -7.15 -15.71
CA TYR A 197 -17.30 -7.82 -16.84
C TYR A 197 -15.99 -8.52 -16.46
N ALA A 198 -15.11 -7.88 -15.69
CA ALA A 198 -13.88 -8.50 -15.19
C ALA A 198 -14.17 -9.74 -14.32
N GLN A 199 -15.16 -9.64 -13.41
CA GLN A 199 -15.62 -10.78 -12.60
C GLN A 199 -16.15 -11.94 -13.45
N THR A 200 -16.98 -11.66 -14.45
CA THR A 200 -17.68 -12.70 -15.24
C THR A 200 -16.85 -13.27 -16.39
N ARG A 201 -16.00 -12.47 -17.03
CA ARG A 201 -15.24 -12.84 -18.23
C ARG A 201 -13.79 -13.26 -17.95
N HIS A 202 -13.20 -12.71 -16.89
CA HIS A 202 -11.78 -12.88 -16.51
C HIS A 202 -11.59 -13.45 -15.10
N ALA A 203 -12.68 -13.85 -14.42
CA ALA A 203 -12.66 -14.39 -13.05
C ALA A 203 -11.95 -13.49 -12.01
N ALA A 204 -11.93 -12.16 -12.23
CA ALA A 204 -11.38 -11.19 -11.30
C ALA A 204 -12.27 -11.09 -10.05
N ARG A 205 -12.03 -11.96 -9.05
CA ARG A 205 -12.84 -12.07 -7.83
C ARG A 205 -12.84 -10.79 -6.99
N ARG A 206 -11.72 -10.08 -6.87
CA ARG A 206 -11.61 -8.85 -6.08
C ARG A 206 -11.28 -7.67 -6.98
N VAL A 207 -12.22 -6.74 -7.13
CA VAL A 207 -12.03 -5.51 -7.93
C VAL A 207 -12.08 -4.31 -6.99
N LEU A 208 -11.08 -3.44 -7.07
CA LEU A 208 -11.11 -2.13 -6.42
C LEU A 208 -11.58 -1.10 -7.45
N ILE A 209 -12.56 -0.28 -7.07
CA ILE A 209 -12.96 0.92 -7.81
C ILE A 209 -12.57 2.13 -6.97
N VAL A 210 -11.73 3.00 -7.52
CA VAL A 210 -11.36 4.29 -6.93
C VAL A 210 -12.04 5.39 -7.72
N ASP A 211 -12.86 6.20 -7.06
CA ASP A 211 -13.55 7.34 -7.64
C ASP A 211 -12.98 8.61 -7.02
N TRP A 212 -12.21 9.36 -7.81
CA TRP A 212 -11.62 10.64 -7.40
C TRP A 212 -12.33 11.83 -8.06
N ASP A 213 -13.40 11.58 -8.82
CA ASP A 213 -14.28 12.63 -9.31
C ASP A 213 -14.83 13.42 -8.12
N VAL A 214 -14.99 14.73 -8.28
CA VAL A 214 -15.42 15.58 -7.16
C VAL A 214 -16.88 15.33 -6.74
N HIS A 215 -17.65 14.59 -7.53
CA HIS A 215 -19.02 14.17 -7.22
C HIS A 215 -19.06 12.70 -6.78
N HIS A 216 -19.94 12.39 -5.82
CA HIS A 216 -20.13 11.00 -5.38
C HIS A 216 -20.75 10.14 -6.49
N GLY A 217 -20.08 9.07 -6.91
CA GLY A 217 -20.58 8.07 -7.87
C GLY A 217 -21.61 7.11 -7.26
N GLN A 218 -22.75 7.65 -6.81
CA GLN A 218 -23.84 6.92 -6.16
C GLN A 218 -24.37 5.72 -6.96
N GLY A 219 -24.27 5.75 -8.29
CA GLY A 219 -24.64 4.64 -9.17
C GLY A 219 -23.71 3.41 -9.05
N ILE A 220 -22.43 3.64 -8.69
CA ILE A 220 -21.45 2.58 -8.38
C ILE A 220 -21.74 2.02 -6.98
N GLN A 221 -21.82 2.89 -5.96
CA GLN A 221 -22.17 2.50 -4.58
C GLN A 221 -23.44 1.64 -4.56
N GLY A 222 -24.53 2.12 -5.15
CA GLY A 222 -25.81 1.43 -5.16
C GLY A 222 -25.79 0.05 -5.85
N LEU A 223 -24.85 -0.23 -6.76
CA LEU A 223 -24.69 -1.55 -7.36
C LEU A 223 -23.94 -2.54 -6.46
N PHE A 224 -22.89 -2.06 -5.80
CA PHE A 224 -21.96 -2.92 -5.06
C PHE A 224 -22.22 -2.95 -3.54
N GLN A 225 -23.22 -2.20 -3.08
CA GLN A 225 -23.70 -2.10 -1.70
C GLN A 225 -23.73 -3.45 -0.92
N ASP A 226 -24.11 -4.56 -1.56
CA ASP A 226 -24.20 -5.92 -0.97
C ASP A 226 -23.17 -6.94 -1.53
N ASP A 227 -22.16 -6.49 -2.29
CA ASP A 227 -21.16 -7.36 -2.93
C ASP A 227 -19.73 -7.22 -2.34
N PRO A 228 -19.26 -8.18 -1.53
CA PRO A 228 -17.96 -8.08 -0.86
C PRO A 228 -16.76 -8.28 -1.78
N ASN A 229 -17.03 -8.60 -3.05
CA ASN A 229 -16.04 -8.83 -4.10
C ASN A 229 -15.65 -7.53 -4.83
N VAL A 230 -16.35 -6.43 -4.56
CA VAL A 230 -15.98 -5.10 -5.06
C VAL A 230 -15.81 -4.17 -3.88
N LEU A 231 -14.65 -3.53 -3.80
CA LEU A 231 -14.38 -2.44 -2.87
C LEU A 231 -14.58 -1.13 -3.65
N TYR A 232 -15.52 -0.29 -3.22
CA TYR A 232 -15.71 1.06 -3.75
C TYR A 232 -15.14 2.08 -2.77
N PHE A 233 -14.30 2.98 -3.29
CA PHE A 233 -13.82 4.15 -2.59
C PHE A 233 -14.19 5.39 -3.40
N SER A 234 -14.82 6.38 -2.76
CA SER A 234 -15.12 7.69 -3.35
C SER A 234 -14.63 8.81 -2.44
N VAL A 235 -13.88 9.76 -3.01
CA VAL A 235 -13.48 11.01 -2.34
C VAL A 235 -14.07 12.18 -3.10
N HIS A 236 -15.02 12.90 -2.49
CA HIS A 236 -15.91 13.82 -3.21
C HIS A 236 -16.27 15.05 -2.36
N ARG A 237 -16.67 16.15 -2.99
CA ARG A 237 -17.28 17.31 -2.32
C ARG A 237 -18.64 16.93 -1.77
N TYR A 238 -18.92 17.30 -0.53
CA TYR A 238 -20.16 16.95 0.16
C TYR A 238 -20.76 18.15 0.90
N GLU A 239 -19.92 18.92 1.62
CA GLU A 239 -20.35 20.09 2.41
C GLU A 239 -21.60 19.78 3.27
N ARG A 240 -21.52 18.67 4.03
CA ARG A 240 -22.61 18.14 4.89
C ARG A 240 -23.93 17.89 4.14
N GLY A 241 -23.85 17.40 2.91
CA GLY A 241 -24.98 17.11 2.03
C GLY A 241 -25.51 18.32 1.25
N SER A 242 -24.89 19.49 1.37
CA SER A 242 -25.32 20.68 0.62
C SER A 242 -24.80 20.71 -0.83
N PHE A 243 -23.77 19.92 -1.16
CA PHE A 243 -23.33 19.74 -2.55
C PHE A 243 -24.07 18.58 -3.24
N TRP A 244 -24.26 18.69 -4.56
CA TRP A 244 -24.96 17.69 -5.38
C TRP A 244 -24.17 16.36 -5.38
N PRO A 245 -24.81 15.17 -5.26
CA PRO A 245 -26.25 14.89 -5.41
C PRO A 245 -27.11 15.03 -4.15
N HIS A 246 -26.63 15.67 -3.07
CA HIS A 246 -27.39 15.93 -1.83
C HIS A 246 -27.88 14.68 -1.08
N LEU A 247 -27.21 13.54 -1.26
CA LEU A 247 -27.60 12.25 -0.66
C LEU A 247 -26.94 12.04 0.70
N PRO A 248 -27.69 11.78 1.79
CA PRO A 248 -27.13 11.34 3.07
C PRO A 248 -26.31 10.05 2.95
N GLU A 249 -26.59 9.23 1.95
CA GLU A 249 -25.86 7.99 1.65
C GLU A 249 -24.47 8.25 1.04
N SER A 250 -24.13 9.48 0.67
CA SER A 250 -22.77 9.89 0.29
C SER A 250 -21.87 10.11 1.52
N ASP A 251 -22.41 10.13 2.74
CA ASP A 251 -21.60 10.32 3.95
C ASP A 251 -20.78 9.06 4.30
N SER A 252 -19.72 9.27 5.07
CA SER A 252 -18.78 8.28 5.59
C SER A 252 -19.42 7.11 6.36
N VAL A 253 -20.61 7.31 6.93
CA VAL A 253 -21.36 6.27 7.67
C VAL A 253 -21.97 5.19 6.75
N ALA A 254 -22.04 5.42 5.44
CA ALA A 254 -22.58 4.48 4.47
C ALA A 254 -21.52 3.44 4.05
N VAL A 255 -21.17 2.53 4.96
CA VAL A 255 -20.08 1.55 4.78
C VAL A 255 -20.42 0.32 3.93
N GLY A 256 -21.60 0.26 3.31
CA GLY A 256 -22.14 -0.92 2.62
C GLY A 256 -23.18 -1.67 3.45
N SER A 257 -23.68 -2.81 2.99
CA SER A 257 -24.65 -3.61 3.74
C SER A 257 -24.49 -5.13 3.59
N GLY A 258 -25.17 -5.85 4.50
CA GLY A 258 -25.16 -7.30 4.54
C GLY A 258 -23.75 -7.86 4.66
N ARG A 259 -23.38 -8.71 3.71
CA ARG A 259 -22.05 -9.34 3.64
C ARG A 259 -20.92 -8.40 3.15
N ALA A 260 -21.27 -7.20 2.68
CA ALA A 260 -20.34 -6.21 2.14
C ALA A 260 -20.20 -4.96 3.04
N GLU A 261 -20.67 -5.05 4.30
CA GLU A 261 -20.43 -4.02 5.31
C GLU A 261 -18.91 -3.82 5.52
N GLY A 262 -18.44 -2.59 5.33
CA GLY A 262 -17.04 -2.21 5.25
C GLY A 262 -16.45 -2.14 3.83
N ARG A 263 -17.18 -2.51 2.77
CA ARG A 263 -16.68 -2.52 1.37
C ARG A 263 -17.13 -1.31 0.53
N ASN A 264 -17.88 -0.39 1.12
CA ASN A 264 -18.11 0.94 0.59
C ASN A 264 -17.39 1.97 1.46
N ILE A 265 -16.63 2.88 0.85
CA ILE A 265 -15.83 3.89 1.55
C ILE A 265 -16.11 5.25 0.93
N ASN A 266 -16.84 6.08 1.66
CA ASN A 266 -17.08 7.46 1.30
C ASN A 266 -16.20 8.37 2.14
N LEU A 267 -15.43 9.25 1.48
CA LEU A 267 -14.66 10.30 2.12
C LEU A 267 -15.24 11.68 1.71
N PRO A 268 -16.21 12.20 2.48
CA PRO A 268 -16.90 13.44 2.14
C PRO A 268 -16.08 14.68 2.52
N TRP A 269 -15.67 15.47 1.53
CA TRP A 269 -15.05 16.78 1.76
C TRP A 269 -16.10 17.81 2.17
N ASN A 270 -15.96 18.28 3.41
CA ASN A 270 -16.86 19.24 4.05
C ASN A 270 -16.45 20.72 3.85
N GLN A 271 -15.43 20.98 3.03
CA GLN A 271 -14.99 22.31 2.57
C GLN A 271 -14.51 22.21 1.11
N THR A 272 -14.53 23.32 0.38
CA THR A 272 -13.89 23.48 -0.93
C THR A 272 -12.39 23.81 -0.80
N GLY A 273 -11.67 23.88 -1.92
CA GLY A 273 -10.26 24.27 -1.95
C GLY A 273 -9.26 23.21 -1.48
N MET A 274 -9.69 21.95 -1.35
CA MET A 274 -8.83 20.80 -1.00
C MET A 274 -7.69 20.62 -2.04
N LYS A 275 -6.49 20.27 -1.57
CA LYS A 275 -5.22 20.27 -2.31
C LYS A 275 -4.60 18.88 -2.38
N ASP A 276 -3.49 18.76 -3.09
CA ASP A 276 -2.67 17.55 -3.19
C ASP A 276 -2.41 16.88 -1.82
N GLY A 277 -2.07 17.67 -0.79
CA GLY A 277 -1.81 17.17 0.57
C GLY A 277 -3.01 16.49 1.23
N ASP A 278 -4.23 16.96 0.96
CA ASP A 278 -5.48 16.39 1.49
C ASP A 278 -5.75 15.02 0.85
N TYR A 279 -5.65 14.93 -0.47
CA TYR A 279 -5.85 13.69 -1.22
C TYR A 279 -4.74 12.67 -0.97
N ILE A 280 -3.49 13.10 -0.87
CA ILE A 280 -2.36 12.22 -0.53
C ILE A 280 -2.50 11.67 0.89
N THR A 281 -2.91 12.50 1.86
CA THR A 281 -3.15 12.02 3.23
C THR A 281 -4.32 11.03 3.27
N ALA A 282 -5.40 11.28 2.52
CA ALA A 282 -6.50 10.32 2.36
C ALA A 282 -6.04 8.98 1.76
N PHE A 283 -5.18 9.01 0.74
CA PHE A 283 -4.67 7.80 0.12
C PHE A 283 -3.78 7.01 1.09
N LEU A 284 -2.86 7.68 1.78
CA LEU A 284 -1.91 7.04 2.71
C LEU A 284 -2.59 6.52 3.99
N LYS A 285 -3.52 7.26 4.59
CA LYS A 285 -4.11 6.93 5.89
C LYS A 285 -5.34 6.04 5.83
N LEU A 286 -6.02 5.97 4.68
CA LEU A 286 -7.30 5.27 4.52
C LEU A 286 -7.30 4.29 3.33
N LEU A 287 -7.12 4.78 2.09
CA LEU A 287 -7.31 3.94 0.90
C LEU A 287 -6.25 2.84 0.75
N LEU A 288 -4.95 3.18 0.81
CA LEU A 288 -3.87 2.23 0.56
C LEU A 288 -3.76 1.13 1.63
N PRO A 289 -3.87 1.41 2.95
CA PRO A 289 -3.93 0.37 3.98
C PRO A 289 -5.04 -0.66 3.69
N VAL A 290 -6.24 -0.16 3.39
CA VAL A 290 -7.42 -0.98 3.08
C VAL A 290 -7.26 -1.73 1.77
N ALA A 291 -6.70 -1.11 0.72
CA ALA A 291 -6.48 -1.75 -0.57
C ALA A 291 -5.41 -2.85 -0.51
N CYS A 292 -4.37 -2.67 0.30
CA CYS A 292 -3.38 -3.70 0.59
C CYS A 292 -3.97 -4.88 1.36
N GLU A 293 -4.89 -4.65 2.30
CA GLU A 293 -5.64 -5.72 3.00
C GLU A 293 -6.65 -6.41 2.07
N PHE A 294 -7.31 -5.66 1.18
CA PHE A 294 -8.27 -6.20 0.21
C PHE A 294 -7.62 -7.00 -0.94
N GLN A 295 -6.37 -6.68 -1.29
CA GLN A 295 -5.58 -7.33 -2.35
C GLN A 295 -6.36 -7.45 -3.68
N PRO A 296 -6.74 -6.35 -4.34
CA PRO A 296 -7.48 -6.40 -5.60
C PRO A 296 -6.66 -7.07 -6.71
N GLN A 297 -7.38 -7.71 -7.63
CA GLN A 297 -6.81 -8.34 -8.83
C GLN A 297 -6.88 -7.41 -10.05
N LEU A 298 -7.74 -6.39 -9.99
CA LEU A 298 -7.88 -5.30 -10.95
C LEU A 298 -8.23 -4.03 -10.18
N VAL A 299 -7.60 -2.91 -10.54
CA VAL A 299 -8.01 -1.57 -10.09
C VAL A 299 -8.64 -0.82 -11.25
N LEU A 300 -9.85 -0.33 -11.04
CA LEU A 300 -10.54 0.59 -11.94
C LEU A 300 -10.58 1.97 -11.31
N VAL A 301 -10.44 3.02 -12.13
CA VAL A 301 -10.53 4.40 -11.65
C VAL A 301 -11.59 5.16 -12.44
N SER A 302 -12.61 5.66 -11.72
CA SER A 302 -13.51 6.71 -12.19
C SER A 302 -12.73 8.03 -12.09
N ALA A 303 -12.15 8.42 -13.22
CA ALA A 303 -11.15 9.48 -13.31
C ALA A 303 -11.81 10.79 -13.76
N GLY A 304 -12.51 11.44 -12.83
CA GLY A 304 -12.91 12.84 -12.97
C GLY A 304 -11.74 13.81 -12.77
N PHE A 305 -11.77 14.97 -13.40
CA PHE A 305 -10.76 16.02 -13.18
C PHE A 305 -11.38 17.36 -12.75
N ASP A 306 -12.59 17.33 -12.19
CA ASP A 306 -13.24 18.47 -11.56
C ASP A 306 -12.76 18.73 -10.13
N ALA A 307 -12.04 17.79 -9.53
CA ALA A 307 -11.20 18.07 -8.37
C ALA A 307 -9.98 18.96 -8.71
N ALA A 308 -9.69 19.23 -9.99
CA ALA A 308 -8.55 20.03 -10.41
C ALA A 308 -8.73 21.53 -10.13
N ALA A 309 -7.61 22.21 -9.88
CA ALA A 309 -7.57 23.66 -9.67
C ALA A 309 -8.22 24.44 -10.84
N GLY A 310 -9.21 25.26 -10.51
CA GLY A 310 -9.93 26.10 -11.48
C GLY A 310 -11.10 25.41 -12.20
N ASP A 311 -11.53 24.22 -11.77
CA ASP A 311 -12.80 23.66 -12.22
C ASP A 311 -14.01 24.41 -11.63
N PRO A 312 -15.02 24.77 -12.45
CA PRO A 312 -16.18 25.56 -12.01
C PRO A 312 -17.25 24.78 -11.24
N LYS A 313 -17.09 23.46 -11.03
CA LYS A 313 -18.01 22.62 -10.26
C LYS A 313 -17.38 22.10 -8.98
N GLY A 314 -16.15 21.59 -9.05
CA GLY A 314 -15.49 21.06 -7.85
C GLY A 314 -15.03 22.12 -6.87
N GLU A 315 -14.58 23.29 -7.38
CA GLU A 315 -13.98 24.36 -6.55
C GLU A 315 -12.81 23.87 -5.67
N MET A 316 -12.13 22.80 -6.10
CA MET A 316 -10.96 22.21 -5.44
C MET A 316 -9.66 22.78 -6.04
N CYS A 317 -8.54 22.36 -5.47
CA CYS A 317 -7.19 22.86 -5.75
C CYS A 317 -6.17 21.72 -5.99
N VAL A 318 -6.61 20.55 -6.48
CA VAL A 318 -5.69 19.46 -6.85
C VAL A 318 -4.92 19.86 -8.11
N SER A 319 -3.60 19.68 -8.09
CA SER A 319 -2.73 19.97 -9.21
C SER A 319 -2.62 18.78 -10.17
N PRO A 320 -2.19 18.98 -11.44
CA PRO A 320 -1.81 17.88 -12.31
C PRO A 320 -0.76 16.94 -11.67
N GLN A 321 0.16 17.49 -10.87
CA GLN A 321 1.16 16.73 -10.12
C GLN A 321 0.50 15.81 -9.08
N GLY A 322 -0.55 16.29 -8.39
CA GLY A 322 -1.39 15.48 -7.51
C GLY A 322 -1.96 14.26 -8.22
N PHE A 323 -2.64 14.43 -9.36
CA PHE A 323 -3.19 13.30 -10.14
C PHE A 323 -2.13 12.30 -10.62
N HIS A 324 -0.91 12.74 -10.94
CA HIS A 324 0.21 11.85 -11.24
C HIS A 324 0.57 10.99 -10.03
N VAL A 325 0.72 11.61 -8.85
CA VAL A 325 1.06 10.91 -7.60
C VAL A 325 -0.04 9.92 -7.18
N LEU A 326 -1.32 10.31 -7.27
CA LEU A 326 -2.44 9.39 -7.00
C LEU A 326 -2.45 8.19 -7.96
N THR A 327 -2.17 8.42 -9.25
CA THR A 327 -2.05 7.34 -10.24
C THR A 327 -0.88 6.40 -9.90
N HIS A 328 0.30 6.96 -9.57
CA HIS A 328 1.48 6.19 -9.16
C HIS A 328 1.22 5.36 -7.90
N MET A 329 0.55 5.92 -6.90
CA MET A 329 0.17 5.19 -5.68
C MET A 329 -0.69 3.96 -5.96
N LEU A 330 -1.64 4.03 -6.92
CA LEU A 330 -2.47 2.89 -7.29
C LEU A 330 -1.73 1.84 -8.13
N MET A 331 -0.60 2.18 -8.76
CA MET A 331 0.19 1.24 -9.57
C MET A 331 0.96 0.19 -8.76
N SER A 332 1.02 0.30 -7.42
CA SER A 332 1.52 -0.78 -6.56
C SER A 332 0.52 -1.94 -6.44
N LEU A 333 -0.77 -1.65 -6.58
CA LEU A 333 -1.85 -2.61 -6.40
C LEU A 333 -2.04 -3.45 -7.66
N ALA A 334 -2.54 -4.68 -7.47
CA ALA A 334 -2.87 -5.61 -8.56
C ALA A 334 -1.72 -5.81 -9.59
N GLU A 335 -0.45 -5.74 -9.16
CA GLU A 335 0.73 -5.80 -10.05
C GLU A 335 0.68 -4.77 -11.20
N GLY A 336 0.12 -3.60 -10.93
CA GLY A 336 -0.04 -2.51 -11.89
C GLY A 336 -1.20 -2.68 -12.88
N ARG A 337 -2.08 -3.70 -12.70
CA ARG A 337 -3.32 -3.88 -13.49
C ARG A 337 -4.34 -2.80 -13.17
N LEU A 338 -4.16 -1.65 -13.83
CA LEU A 338 -4.87 -0.39 -13.58
C LEU A 338 -5.55 0.12 -14.86
N VAL A 339 -6.85 0.40 -14.80
CA VAL A 339 -7.62 0.99 -15.92
C VAL A 339 -8.34 2.24 -15.46
N LEU A 340 -7.99 3.39 -16.05
CA LEU A 340 -8.69 4.66 -15.87
C LEU A 340 -9.80 4.82 -16.91
N ALA A 341 -10.92 5.41 -16.51
CA ALA A 341 -12.00 5.84 -17.41
C ALA A 341 -12.38 7.30 -17.09
N LEU A 342 -12.44 8.16 -18.11
CA LEU A 342 -12.74 9.59 -17.91
C LEU A 342 -14.20 9.81 -17.48
N GLU A 343 -14.40 10.57 -16.42
CA GLU A 343 -15.72 10.95 -15.87
C GLU A 343 -15.96 12.47 -16.00
N GLY A 344 -16.00 13.21 -14.89
CA GLY A 344 -16.13 14.68 -14.78
C GLY A 344 -14.86 15.48 -15.09
N GLY A 345 -14.86 16.76 -14.75
CA GLY A 345 -13.85 17.76 -15.16
C GLY A 345 -14.34 18.64 -16.33
N TYR A 346 -14.66 19.88 -16.02
CA TYR A 346 -15.39 20.83 -16.88
C TYR A 346 -14.56 22.06 -17.24
N ASN A 347 -13.50 22.38 -16.48
CA ASN A 347 -12.41 23.20 -17.00
C ASN A 347 -11.58 22.39 -18.01
N LEU A 348 -11.66 22.78 -19.29
CA LEU A 348 -11.03 22.05 -20.40
C LEU A 348 -9.50 21.90 -20.24
N GLN A 349 -8.82 22.95 -19.77
CA GLN A 349 -7.36 22.95 -19.62
C GLN A 349 -6.95 22.09 -18.43
N ALA A 350 -7.58 22.28 -17.27
CA ALA A 350 -7.29 21.50 -16.06
C ALA A 350 -7.56 19.99 -16.28
N THR A 351 -8.64 19.66 -16.98
CA THR A 351 -8.98 18.28 -17.38
C THR A 351 -7.90 17.67 -18.28
N ALA A 352 -7.41 18.43 -19.26
CA ALA A 352 -6.36 17.98 -20.17
C ALA A 352 -5.02 17.76 -19.45
N GLU A 353 -4.64 18.68 -18.57
CA GLU A 353 -3.39 18.61 -17.80
C GLU A 353 -3.42 17.46 -16.79
N GLY A 354 -4.52 17.28 -16.05
CA GLY A 354 -4.74 16.15 -15.16
C GLY A 354 -4.69 14.81 -15.90
N ALA A 355 -5.42 14.67 -17.01
CA ALA A 355 -5.38 13.46 -17.82
C ALA A 355 -3.98 13.16 -18.39
N ALA A 356 -3.26 14.18 -18.87
CA ALA A 356 -1.88 14.05 -19.34
C ALA A 356 -0.88 13.72 -18.21
N ALA A 357 -1.17 14.11 -16.97
CA ALA A 357 -0.38 13.72 -15.81
C ALA A 357 -0.60 12.23 -15.46
N CYS A 358 -1.85 11.75 -15.43
CA CYS A 358 -2.14 10.32 -15.27
C CYS A 358 -1.49 9.48 -16.37
N VAL A 359 -1.57 9.89 -17.65
CA VAL A 359 -0.92 9.16 -18.76
C VAL A 359 0.61 9.11 -18.58
N ARG A 360 1.24 10.18 -18.08
CA ARG A 360 2.68 10.17 -17.77
C ARG A 360 3.03 9.16 -16.67
N ALA A 361 2.21 9.04 -15.62
CA ALA A 361 2.38 7.99 -14.60
C ALA A 361 2.23 6.58 -15.17
N LEU A 362 1.15 6.33 -15.94
CA LEU A 362 0.88 5.02 -16.57
C LEU A 362 2.02 4.55 -17.49
N LEU A 363 2.67 5.49 -18.20
CA LEU A 363 3.84 5.25 -19.06
C LEU A 363 5.17 5.07 -18.30
N GLY A 364 5.16 5.07 -16.97
CA GLY A 364 6.36 4.95 -16.13
C GLY A 364 7.21 6.21 -16.06
N GLY A 365 6.63 7.39 -16.30
CA GLY A 365 7.30 8.67 -16.10
C GLY A 365 7.48 8.98 -14.60
N PRO A 366 8.57 9.66 -14.20
CA PRO A 366 8.82 9.98 -12.80
C PRO A 366 7.75 10.89 -12.22
N CYS A 367 7.41 10.68 -10.95
CA CYS A 367 6.52 11.57 -10.20
C CYS A 367 7.09 12.99 -10.18
N PRO A 368 6.35 14.02 -10.61
CA PRO A 368 6.82 15.40 -10.53
C PRO A 368 6.88 15.87 -9.06
N PRO A 369 7.78 16.81 -8.70
CA PRO A 369 7.77 17.42 -7.38
C PRO A 369 6.43 18.10 -7.06
N LEU A 370 5.93 17.90 -5.84
CA LEU A 370 4.68 18.51 -5.39
C LEU A 370 4.87 19.99 -5.03
N THR A 371 3.86 20.80 -5.35
CA THR A 371 3.84 22.22 -4.98
C THR A 371 3.43 22.40 -3.52
N SER A 372 4.28 23.02 -2.71
CA SER A 372 3.96 23.34 -1.31
C SER A 372 2.79 24.34 -1.20
N PRO A 373 1.98 24.28 -0.12
CA PRO A 373 2.08 23.36 1.02
C PRO A 373 1.53 21.96 0.72
N THR A 374 2.24 20.93 1.19
CA THR A 374 1.85 19.51 1.07
C THR A 374 1.20 18.94 2.34
N ALA A 375 1.13 19.71 3.43
CA ALA A 375 0.39 19.36 4.64
C ALA A 375 -1.14 19.40 4.38
N PRO A 376 -1.94 18.46 4.94
CA PRO A 376 -3.40 18.51 4.85
C PRO A 376 -3.99 19.64 5.70
N CYS A 377 -5.20 20.07 5.35
CA CYS A 377 -6.01 20.98 6.13
C CYS A 377 -6.82 20.28 7.22
N ASP A 378 -7.24 21.04 8.23
CA ASP A 378 -7.91 20.48 9.40
C ASP A 378 -9.30 19.89 9.06
N SER A 379 -9.98 20.40 8.02
CA SER A 379 -11.23 19.82 7.51
C SER A 379 -11.05 18.49 6.79
N ALA A 380 -9.92 18.29 6.10
CA ALA A 380 -9.60 17.01 5.50
C ALA A 380 -9.25 15.98 6.58
N LEU A 381 -8.43 16.38 7.56
CA LEU A 381 -8.10 15.55 8.72
C LEU A 381 -9.36 15.11 9.48
N GLN A 382 -10.32 16.01 9.72
CA GLN A 382 -11.63 15.66 10.30
C GLN A 382 -12.38 14.62 9.45
N SER A 383 -12.50 14.84 8.15
CA SER A 383 -13.29 13.95 7.27
C SER A 383 -12.64 12.56 7.15
N ILE A 384 -11.30 12.49 7.10
CA ILE A 384 -10.54 11.23 7.14
C ILE A 384 -10.73 10.53 8.50
N SER A 385 -10.67 11.28 9.61
CA SER A 385 -10.86 10.77 10.98
C SER A 385 -12.24 10.15 11.19
N GLU A 386 -13.30 10.83 10.73
CA GLU A 386 -14.69 10.34 10.78
C GLU A 386 -14.85 9.07 9.93
N THR A 387 -14.27 9.04 8.73
CA THR A 387 -14.31 7.89 7.80
C THR A 387 -13.53 6.68 8.34
N VAL A 388 -12.33 6.89 8.89
CA VAL A 388 -11.54 5.85 9.56
C VAL A 388 -12.32 5.29 10.75
N SER A 389 -13.00 6.14 11.54
CA SER A 389 -13.80 5.71 12.69
C SER A 389 -15.01 4.86 12.28
N ALA A 390 -15.66 5.18 11.16
CA ALA A 390 -16.77 4.38 10.61
C ALA A 390 -16.30 3.00 10.12
N LEU A 391 -15.10 2.92 9.53
CA LEU A 391 -14.56 1.69 8.92
C LEU A 391 -13.68 0.85 9.85
N TYR A 392 -13.29 1.39 11.01
CA TYR A 392 -12.47 0.74 12.03
C TYR A 392 -12.87 -0.73 12.36
N PRO A 393 -14.17 -1.08 12.48
CA PRO A 393 -14.57 -2.45 12.79
C PRO A 393 -14.31 -3.47 11.66
N HIS A 394 -14.06 -3.01 10.42
CA HIS A 394 -14.12 -3.83 9.21
C HIS A 394 -12.75 -4.14 8.57
N TRP A 395 -11.68 -3.47 9.01
CA TRP A 395 -10.34 -3.54 8.41
C TRP A 395 -9.26 -3.54 9.48
N ALA A 396 -8.45 -4.60 9.53
CA ALA A 396 -7.34 -4.71 10.48
C ALA A 396 -6.25 -3.65 10.25
N SER A 397 -6.07 -3.22 9.00
CA SER A 397 -5.18 -2.13 8.60
C SER A 397 -5.56 -0.76 9.17
N LEU A 398 -6.85 -0.54 9.48
CA LEU A 398 -7.35 0.66 10.16
C LEU A 398 -7.42 0.50 11.68
N GLN A 399 -7.35 -0.73 12.20
CA GLN A 399 -7.32 -0.99 13.64
C GLN A 399 -6.06 -0.46 14.32
N VAL A 400 -5.07 -0.03 13.53
CA VAL A 400 -3.90 0.71 13.99
C VAL A 400 -4.29 1.89 14.87
N PHE A 401 -5.31 2.68 14.54
CA PHE A 401 -5.60 3.94 15.27
C PHE A 401 -6.24 3.77 16.66
N GLY A 402 -6.78 2.59 17.00
CA GLY A 402 -7.69 2.43 18.14
C GLY A 402 -7.05 2.41 19.53
N LEU A 403 -5.72 2.29 19.60
CA LEU A 403 -4.96 2.27 20.85
C LEU A 403 -4.58 3.68 21.36
N CYS A 404 -4.90 4.74 20.61
CA CYS A 404 -4.76 6.13 21.07
C CYS A 404 -5.76 6.52 22.18
N ALA A 405 -6.83 5.73 22.39
CA ALA A 405 -7.89 6.07 23.34
C ALA A 405 -7.59 5.72 24.81
N GLU A 406 -6.66 4.79 25.07
CA GLU A 406 -6.28 4.42 26.43
C GLU A 406 -5.15 5.32 26.97
N GLY A 407 -5.49 6.58 27.28
CA GLY A 407 -4.77 7.33 28.33
C GLY A 407 -3.99 8.59 27.95
N ALA A 408 -4.15 9.20 26.77
CA ALA A 408 -3.46 10.46 26.43
C ALA A 408 -4.39 11.54 25.85
N SER A 409 -4.62 12.61 26.61
CA SER A 409 -5.11 13.88 26.06
C SER A 409 -3.99 14.53 25.26
N LEU A 410 -4.12 14.54 23.93
CA LEU A 410 -3.18 15.25 23.05
C LEU A 410 -3.23 16.75 23.36
N ALA A 411 -2.18 17.25 24.01
CA ALA A 411 -2.10 18.66 24.37
C ALA A 411 -2.10 19.54 23.10
N THR A 412 -3.03 20.49 23.03
CA THR A 412 -3.08 21.52 21.98
C THR A 412 -2.00 22.59 22.22
N GLY A 413 -0.74 22.16 22.24
CA GLY A 413 0.45 23.02 22.32
C GLY A 413 0.87 23.46 20.92
N GLY A 414 0.60 24.72 20.58
CA GLY A 414 0.94 25.28 19.28
C GLY A 414 2.42 25.58 19.12
N VAL A 415 3.23 24.58 18.74
CA VAL A 415 4.56 24.80 18.16
C VAL A 415 4.41 24.88 16.64
N PHE A 416 4.15 26.08 16.14
CA PHE A 416 4.02 26.34 14.70
C PHE A 416 5.38 26.61 14.07
N THR A 417 6.07 25.58 13.59
CA THR A 417 7.11 25.73 12.56
C THR A 417 6.45 25.85 11.18
N THR A 418 5.77 26.96 10.93
CA THR A 418 5.38 27.34 9.56
C THR A 418 6.64 27.74 8.80
N THR A 419 7.25 26.79 8.09
CA THR A 419 8.30 27.09 7.11
C THR A 419 7.69 27.89 5.95
N SER A 420 7.78 29.21 6.06
CA SER A 420 7.44 30.14 4.98
C SER A 420 8.47 29.99 3.86
N ILE A 421 8.15 29.16 2.87
CA ILE A 421 9.02 28.86 1.73
C ILE A 421 8.58 29.71 0.53
N GLU A 422 9.47 30.57 0.05
CA GLU A 422 9.29 31.26 -1.22
C GLU A 422 9.31 30.27 -2.40
N LYS A 423 8.64 30.64 -3.49
CA LYS A 423 8.42 29.77 -4.66
C LYS A 423 9.73 29.17 -5.18
N SER A 424 9.90 27.85 -5.02
CA SER A 424 10.81 27.10 -5.88
C SER A 424 10.33 27.25 -7.33
N ALA A 425 11.24 27.66 -8.21
CA ALA A 425 10.92 27.83 -9.62
C ALA A 425 10.62 26.47 -10.25
N ALA A 426 9.50 26.36 -10.97
CA ALA A 426 9.20 25.18 -11.75
C ALA A 426 10.28 24.99 -12.82
N GLY A 427 11.18 24.02 -12.59
CA GLY A 427 12.14 23.59 -13.59
C GLY A 427 11.44 23.08 -14.85
N PRO A 428 12.12 23.05 -16.00
CA PRO A 428 11.54 22.51 -17.23
C PRO A 428 11.06 21.06 -17.01
N PRO A 429 9.99 20.62 -17.69
CA PRO A 429 9.47 19.27 -17.52
C PRO A 429 10.59 18.25 -17.81
N PRO A 430 10.84 17.29 -16.91
CA PRO A 430 11.92 16.33 -17.10
C PRO A 430 11.71 15.51 -18.37
N SER A 431 12.80 15.29 -19.10
CA SER A 431 12.86 14.42 -20.27
C SER A 431 12.24 13.05 -19.95
N VAL A 432 11.38 12.58 -20.84
CA VAL A 432 10.49 11.42 -20.60
C VAL A 432 11.21 10.06 -20.68
N ALA A 433 12.53 10.06 -20.93
CA ALA A 433 13.40 8.90 -20.82
C ALA A 433 13.97 8.76 -19.39
N ALA A 434 13.16 8.21 -18.47
CA ALA A 434 13.64 7.83 -17.15
C ALA A 434 14.75 6.76 -17.25
N ALA A 435 15.83 6.94 -16.49
CA ALA A 435 16.96 6.01 -16.46
C ALA A 435 17.38 5.74 -15.01
N THR A 436 17.68 4.49 -14.69
CA THR A 436 18.18 4.07 -13.37
C THR A 436 19.69 3.91 -13.41
N GLY A 437 20.39 4.63 -12.54
CA GLY A 437 21.83 4.48 -12.34
C GLY A 437 22.17 3.22 -11.53
N LEU A 438 23.25 2.51 -11.89
CA LEU A 438 23.77 1.39 -11.10
C LEU A 438 25.28 1.52 -10.94
N VAL A 439 25.74 1.62 -9.67
CA VAL A 439 27.16 1.62 -9.31
C VAL A 439 27.54 0.36 -8.52
N TYR A 440 28.66 -0.24 -8.92
CA TYR A 440 29.29 -1.42 -8.34
C TYR A 440 30.75 -1.47 -8.81
N ASP A 441 31.67 -1.77 -7.90
CA ASP A 441 33.09 -2.03 -8.18
C ASP A 441 33.55 -3.21 -7.32
N GLU A 442 34.18 -4.20 -7.95
CA GLU A 442 34.65 -5.42 -7.29
C GLU A 442 35.78 -5.17 -6.28
N LYS A 443 36.51 -4.06 -6.36
CA LYS A 443 37.54 -3.71 -5.38
C LYS A 443 36.99 -3.51 -3.97
N MET A 444 35.70 -3.19 -3.83
CA MET A 444 35.04 -3.18 -2.53
C MET A 444 35.01 -4.56 -1.85
N MET A 445 35.30 -5.65 -2.58
CA MET A 445 35.49 -7.00 -2.03
C MET A 445 36.83 -7.19 -1.30
N GLU A 446 37.81 -6.29 -1.47
CA GLU A 446 39.13 -6.45 -0.86
C GLU A 446 39.13 -6.22 0.67
N HIS A 447 38.13 -5.55 1.22
CA HIS A 447 37.87 -5.46 2.66
C HIS A 447 37.34 -6.80 3.19
N LEU A 448 38.10 -7.49 4.04
CA LEU A 448 37.69 -8.79 4.60
C LEU A 448 38.26 -9.02 6.00
N ASN A 449 37.54 -9.81 6.80
CA ASN A 449 37.99 -10.21 8.14
C ASN A 449 39.11 -11.26 8.00
N MET A 450 40.30 -10.93 8.51
CA MET A 450 41.48 -11.79 8.41
C MET A 450 41.54 -12.87 9.49
N TRP A 451 40.64 -12.82 10.47
CA TRP A 451 40.69 -13.61 11.70
C TRP A 451 39.49 -14.55 11.83
N ASP A 452 38.28 -14.06 11.49
CA ASP A 452 37.08 -14.89 11.38
C ASP A 452 36.61 -14.99 9.92
N ARG A 453 36.53 -16.23 9.41
CA ARG A 453 36.06 -16.55 8.06
C ARG A 453 34.55 -16.71 7.95
N HIS A 454 33.84 -16.77 9.08
CA HIS A 454 32.37 -16.91 9.14
C HIS A 454 31.68 -15.57 9.43
N HIS A 455 32.45 -14.48 9.47
CA HIS A 455 31.95 -13.14 9.75
C HIS A 455 30.85 -12.76 8.74
N PRO A 456 29.67 -12.28 9.19
CA PRO A 456 28.48 -12.13 8.35
C PRO A 456 28.67 -11.08 7.24
N GLU A 457 29.36 -9.98 7.54
CA GLU A 457 29.71 -8.95 6.54
C GLU A 457 30.87 -9.46 5.65
N GLN A 458 30.53 -10.29 4.67
CA GLN A 458 31.46 -10.96 3.76
C GLN A 458 31.52 -10.28 2.37
N PRO A 459 32.68 -10.29 1.68
CA PRO A 459 32.83 -9.74 0.32
C PRO A 459 31.81 -10.25 -0.71
N GLN A 460 31.36 -11.49 -0.54
CA GLN A 460 30.41 -12.16 -1.42
C GLN A 460 29.04 -11.48 -1.46
N ARG A 461 28.69 -10.62 -0.49
CA ARG A 461 27.42 -9.88 -0.45
C ARG A 461 27.20 -9.07 -1.73
N ILE A 462 28.09 -8.13 -2.03
CA ILE A 462 27.98 -7.28 -3.23
C ILE A 462 28.11 -8.08 -4.53
N PHE A 463 28.96 -9.12 -4.55
CA PHE A 463 29.14 -9.98 -5.71
C PHE A 463 27.87 -10.77 -6.06
N LYS A 464 27.18 -11.32 -5.05
CA LYS A 464 25.93 -12.09 -5.24
C LYS A 464 24.78 -11.19 -5.67
N ILE A 465 24.65 -10.01 -5.06
CA ILE A 465 23.69 -8.99 -5.48
C ILE A 465 23.94 -8.63 -6.96
N PHE A 466 25.16 -8.25 -7.32
CA PHE A 466 25.49 -7.87 -8.70
C PHE A 466 25.29 -9.04 -9.69
N SER A 467 25.68 -10.26 -9.32
CA SER A 467 25.43 -11.48 -10.11
C SER A 467 23.93 -11.71 -10.35
N LYS A 468 23.07 -11.49 -9.34
CA LYS A 468 21.61 -11.61 -9.49
C LYS A 468 21.05 -10.54 -10.43
N HIS A 469 21.57 -9.32 -10.36
CA HIS A 469 21.21 -8.24 -11.29
C HIS A 469 21.60 -8.59 -12.74
N GLN A 470 22.75 -9.24 -12.96
CA GLN A 470 23.14 -9.74 -14.28
C GLN A 470 22.22 -10.87 -14.75
N GLN A 471 21.94 -11.87 -13.90
CA GLN A 471 21.05 -12.99 -14.22
C GLN A 471 19.63 -12.58 -14.60
N LEU A 472 19.14 -11.48 -14.01
CA LEU A 472 17.81 -10.91 -14.30
C LEU A 472 17.83 -9.85 -15.41
N GLY A 473 18.96 -9.62 -16.08
CA GLY A 473 19.10 -8.60 -17.14
C GLY A 473 18.94 -7.15 -16.67
N LEU A 474 19.05 -6.89 -15.35
CA LEU A 474 18.86 -5.55 -14.78
C LEU A 474 20.07 -4.65 -15.05
N VAL A 475 21.28 -5.23 -15.09
CA VAL A 475 22.51 -4.47 -15.38
C VAL A 475 22.46 -3.81 -16.76
N ASP A 476 21.91 -4.51 -17.76
CA ASP A 476 21.79 -3.99 -19.13
C ASP A 476 20.66 -2.97 -19.30
N ARG A 477 19.68 -2.98 -18.38
CA ARG A 477 18.60 -1.99 -18.28
C ARG A 477 19.03 -0.72 -17.53
N CYS A 478 20.04 -0.81 -16.67
CA CYS A 478 20.56 0.32 -15.90
C CYS A 478 21.71 1.06 -16.62
N ARG A 479 21.81 2.37 -16.38
CA ARG A 479 22.99 3.16 -16.75
C ARG A 479 24.11 2.88 -15.75
N ARG A 480 25.22 2.29 -16.20
CA ARG A 480 26.40 2.04 -15.36
C ARG A 480 27.05 3.36 -14.95
N ILE A 481 27.19 3.56 -13.64
CA ILE A 481 27.86 4.71 -13.03
C ILE A 481 29.24 4.25 -12.57
N PRO A 482 30.34 4.88 -13.04
CA PRO A 482 31.68 4.55 -12.55
C PRO A 482 31.83 4.87 -11.06
N ALA A 483 32.42 3.94 -10.31
CA ALA A 483 32.83 4.19 -8.93
C ALA A 483 34.03 5.14 -8.88
N ARG A 484 34.12 5.94 -7.81
CA ARG A 484 35.30 6.77 -7.51
C ARG A 484 35.64 6.71 -6.03
N LEU A 485 36.84 7.14 -5.67
CA LEU A 485 37.19 7.37 -4.27
C LEU A 485 36.64 8.72 -3.80
N ALA A 486 36.04 8.75 -2.62
CA ALA A 486 35.81 9.98 -1.86
C ALA A 486 37.14 10.66 -1.52
N SER A 487 37.23 11.98 -1.60
CA SER A 487 38.40 12.74 -1.12
C SER A 487 38.42 12.80 0.42
N GLU A 488 39.55 13.18 1.02
CA GLU A 488 39.62 13.34 2.48
C GLU A 488 38.75 14.52 2.94
N GLU A 489 38.68 15.59 2.14
CA GLU A 489 37.81 16.76 2.36
C GLU A 489 36.33 16.41 2.26
N GLU A 490 35.95 15.44 1.41
CA GLU A 490 34.58 14.92 1.35
C GLU A 490 34.26 14.10 2.61
N LEU A 491 35.15 13.21 3.07
CA LEU A 491 34.95 12.45 4.31
C LEU A 491 34.87 13.36 5.56
N LEU A 492 35.64 14.45 5.58
CA LEU A 492 35.66 15.44 6.65
C LEU A 492 34.34 16.24 6.78
N MET A 493 33.40 16.12 5.84
CA MET A 493 32.05 16.71 5.97
C MET A 493 31.26 16.10 7.14
N CYS A 494 31.52 14.83 7.48
CA CYS A 494 30.84 14.11 8.57
C CYS A 494 31.78 13.64 9.68
N HIS A 495 33.04 13.28 9.38
CA HIS A 495 33.91 12.53 10.31
C HIS A 495 35.22 13.24 10.64
N ARG A 496 35.74 13.10 11.87
CA ARG A 496 37.03 13.70 12.29
C ARG A 496 38.21 12.72 12.31
N TYR A 497 37.96 11.41 12.36
CA TYR A 497 38.97 10.35 12.50
C TYR A 497 39.54 9.82 11.17
N VAL A 498 39.29 10.53 10.06
CA VAL A 498 39.73 10.17 8.70
C VAL A 498 41.23 9.83 8.65
N GLY A 499 42.08 10.60 9.33
CA GLY A 499 43.53 10.35 9.40
C GLY A 499 43.91 9.05 10.13
N GLN A 500 43.13 8.62 11.12
CA GLN A 500 43.34 7.34 11.80
C GLN A 500 43.01 6.16 10.88
N MET A 501 41.89 6.25 10.14
CA MET A 501 41.51 5.23 9.15
C MET A 501 42.50 5.18 7.99
N LYS A 502 43.00 6.33 7.51
CA LYS A 502 44.05 6.41 6.50
C LYS A 502 45.34 5.69 6.91
N ALA A 503 45.71 5.77 8.20
CA ALA A 503 46.89 5.10 8.72
C ALA A 503 46.77 3.56 8.71
N THR A 504 45.56 2.98 8.68
CA THR A 504 45.39 1.51 8.71
C THR A 504 45.96 0.82 7.48
N SER A 505 45.99 1.49 6.32
CA SER A 505 46.51 0.91 5.08
C SER A 505 47.98 0.49 5.15
N THR A 506 48.80 1.05 6.06
CA THR A 506 50.20 0.66 6.25
C THR A 506 50.48 -0.07 7.58
N MET A 507 49.46 -0.31 8.41
CA MET A 507 49.61 -1.05 9.67
C MET A 507 49.85 -2.55 9.44
N LYS A 508 50.51 -3.21 10.39
CA LYS A 508 50.68 -4.66 10.39
C LYS A 508 49.39 -5.35 10.87
N PRO A 509 49.07 -6.58 10.42
CA PRO A 509 47.84 -7.27 10.80
C PRO A 509 47.56 -7.40 12.32
N ARG A 510 48.61 -7.48 13.16
CA ARG A 510 48.46 -7.50 14.62
C ARG A 510 48.04 -6.15 15.21
N ASP A 511 48.49 -5.06 14.60
CA ASP A 511 48.16 -3.70 15.05
C ASP A 511 46.76 -3.31 14.54
N LEU A 512 46.37 -3.82 13.37
CA LEU A 512 45.00 -3.74 12.85
C LEU A 512 43.99 -4.47 13.74
N HIS A 513 44.29 -5.69 14.22
CA HIS A 513 43.43 -6.39 15.18
C HIS A 513 43.23 -5.56 16.45
N LYS A 514 44.34 -5.12 17.06
CA LYS A 514 44.31 -4.27 18.28
C LYS A 514 43.61 -2.92 18.10
N LEU A 515 43.52 -2.41 16.86
CA LEU A 515 42.74 -1.21 16.55
C LEU A 515 41.26 -1.55 16.36
N SER A 516 40.96 -2.67 15.72
CA SER A 516 39.60 -3.21 15.56
C SER A 516 38.94 -3.41 16.93
N ASP A 517 39.65 -4.00 17.89
CA ASP A 517 39.18 -4.27 19.26
C ASP A 517 38.85 -3.00 20.08
N LYS A 518 39.16 -1.80 19.59
CA LYS A 518 38.79 -0.52 20.24
C LYS A 518 37.43 0.01 19.80
N PHE A 519 36.85 -0.57 18.76
CA PHE A 519 35.57 -0.17 18.19
C PHE A 519 34.55 -1.29 18.38
N ASN A 520 33.28 -0.94 18.53
CA ASN A 520 32.23 -1.94 18.69
C ASN A 520 31.94 -2.62 17.34
N SER A 521 32.11 -3.94 17.27
CA SER A 521 31.81 -4.78 16.09
C SER A 521 32.46 -4.26 14.79
N ILE A 522 33.77 -4.00 14.82
CA ILE A 522 34.58 -3.61 13.64
C ILE A 522 35.70 -4.62 13.43
N TYR A 523 36.05 -4.87 12.17
CA TYR A 523 37.25 -5.61 11.77
C TYR A 523 37.98 -4.83 10.68
N ILE A 524 39.31 -4.80 10.69
CA ILE A 524 40.09 -3.94 9.77
C ILE A 524 41.20 -4.73 9.07
N ASN A 525 41.29 -4.58 7.74
CA ASN A 525 42.44 -4.95 6.93
C ASN A 525 43.03 -3.73 6.19
N ASN A 526 44.20 -3.87 5.56
CA ASN A 526 44.89 -2.77 4.88
C ASN A 526 44.07 -2.08 3.76
N GLN A 527 43.07 -2.77 3.18
CA GLN A 527 42.20 -2.23 2.13
C GLN A 527 40.91 -1.60 2.63
N SER A 528 40.62 -1.66 3.94
CA SER A 528 39.33 -1.22 4.49
C SER A 528 39.08 0.27 4.27
N PHE A 529 40.11 1.11 4.44
CA PHE A 529 40.02 2.55 4.13
C PHE A 529 39.83 2.82 2.62
N HIS A 530 40.44 2.02 1.74
CA HIS A 530 40.24 2.14 0.29
C HIS A 530 38.81 1.78 -0.10
N CYS A 531 38.29 0.66 0.40
CA CYS A 531 36.92 0.20 0.15
C CYS A 531 35.88 1.20 0.69
N ALA A 532 36.06 1.71 1.92
CA ALA A 532 35.15 2.69 2.51
C ALA A 532 35.12 4.01 1.72
N ARG A 533 36.28 4.47 1.20
CA ARG A 533 36.34 5.61 0.26
C ARG A 533 35.64 5.32 -1.06
N LEU A 534 35.73 4.10 -1.56
CA LEU A 534 35.10 3.67 -2.81
C LEU A 534 33.57 3.55 -2.67
N ALA A 535 33.08 3.09 -1.52
CA ALA A 535 31.66 3.09 -1.17
C ALA A 535 31.06 4.51 -1.12
N ALA A 536 31.68 5.41 -0.36
CA ALA A 536 31.25 6.81 -0.27
C ALA A 536 31.30 7.53 -1.62
N GLY A 537 32.42 7.43 -2.35
CA GLY A 537 32.58 8.08 -3.65
C GLY A 537 31.67 7.52 -4.74
N SER A 538 31.34 6.22 -4.69
CA SER A 538 30.30 5.61 -5.56
C SER A 538 28.94 6.28 -5.36
N CYS A 539 28.55 6.52 -4.11
CA CYS A 539 27.29 7.20 -3.81
C CYS A 539 27.31 8.67 -4.24
N PHE A 540 28.44 9.37 -4.11
CA PHE A 540 28.59 10.73 -4.63
C PHE A 540 28.41 10.80 -6.15
N SER A 541 29.02 9.87 -6.91
CA SER A 541 28.85 9.80 -8.37
C SER A 541 27.42 9.43 -8.79
N ALA A 542 26.68 8.68 -7.96
CA ALA A 542 25.25 8.45 -8.19
C ALA A 542 24.41 9.71 -7.91
N VAL A 543 24.63 10.38 -6.77
CA VAL A 543 23.97 11.65 -6.41
C VAL A 543 24.21 12.73 -7.47
N GLU A 544 25.43 12.88 -7.98
CA GLU A 544 25.77 13.83 -9.04
C GLU A 544 24.97 13.58 -10.34
N GLN A 545 24.83 12.33 -10.76
CA GLN A 545 24.03 11.98 -11.95
C GLN A 545 22.52 12.13 -11.73
N ILE A 546 22.03 11.91 -10.51
CA ILE A 546 20.63 12.12 -10.13
C ILE A 546 20.29 13.62 -10.12
N LEU A 547 21.09 14.45 -9.46
CA LEU A 547 20.85 15.89 -9.35
C LEU A 547 21.08 16.64 -10.68
N SER A 548 21.99 16.15 -11.54
CA SER A 548 22.16 16.69 -12.90
C SER A 548 21.14 16.14 -13.93
N GLY A 549 20.23 15.25 -13.52
CA GLY A 549 19.20 14.67 -14.40
C GLY A 549 19.73 13.71 -15.47
N GLN A 550 20.97 13.21 -15.32
CA GLN A 550 21.55 12.19 -16.20
C GLN A 550 20.96 10.79 -15.96
N VAL A 551 20.46 10.57 -14.74
CA VAL A 551 19.59 9.47 -14.34
C VAL A 551 18.48 10.05 -13.45
N THR A 552 17.35 9.36 -13.35
CA THR A 552 16.24 9.75 -12.47
C THR A 552 16.49 9.30 -11.04
N ASN A 553 16.93 8.05 -10.89
CA ASN A 553 17.13 7.36 -9.63
C ASN A 553 18.35 6.43 -9.75
N GLY A 554 18.72 5.72 -8.68
CA GLY A 554 19.80 4.75 -8.77
C GLY A 554 19.94 3.79 -7.60
N VAL A 555 20.86 2.85 -7.78
CA VAL A 555 21.21 1.81 -6.82
C VAL A 555 22.73 1.69 -6.68
N ALA A 556 23.21 1.68 -5.44
CA ALA A 556 24.61 1.59 -5.07
C ALA A 556 24.87 0.27 -4.33
N ILE A 557 25.47 -0.68 -5.05
CA ILE A 557 25.86 -1.99 -4.51
C ILE A 557 27.27 -1.85 -3.92
N VAL A 558 27.34 -1.28 -2.71
CA VAL A 558 28.57 -0.82 -2.06
C VAL A 558 28.88 -1.60 -0.77
N ARG A 559 30.16 -1.63 -0.35
CA ARG A 559 30.59 -2.04 1.00
C ARG A 559 32.00 -1.49 1.33
N PRO A 560 32.40 -1.35 2.61
CA PRO A 560 31.62 -1.59 3.84
C PRO A 560 30.39 -0.67 3.98
N PRO A 561 29.43 -1.02 4.87
CA PRO A 561 28.28 -0.17 5.20
C PRO A 561 28.71 1.14 5.89
N GLY A 562 27.74 2.00 6.20
CA GLY A 562 27.94 3.34 6.77
C GLY A 562 27.04 3.76 7.94
N HIS A 563 25.79 3.31 8.05
CA HIS A 563 24.79 3.97 8.91
C HIS A 563 25.11 3.99 10.44
N HIS A 564 25.92 3.06 10.95
CA HIS A 564 26.42 3.06 12.34
C HIS A 564 27.65 3.95 12.59
N ALA A 565 28.34 4.43 11.54
CA ALA A 565 29.58 5.18 11.69
C ALA A 565 29.33 6.58 12.26
N GLU A 566 29.89 6.83 13.43
CA GLU A 566 29.78 8.09 14.18
C GLU A 566 30.67 9.18 13.59
N ARG A 567 30.51 10.41 14.08
CA ARG A 567 31.41 11.54 13.78
C ARG A 567 32.87 11.25 14.15
N ASP A 568 33.09 10.57 15.28
CA ASP A 568 34.41 10.38 15.91
C ASP A 568 34.84 8.91 16.07
N ALA A 569 34.01 7.93 15.67
CA ALA A 569 34.33 6.50 15.76
C ALA A 569 33.68 5.64 14.64
N ALA A 570 34.34 4.53 14.30
CA ALA A 570 33.75 3.43 13.52
C ALA A 570 32.93 2.51 14.44
N CYS A 571 31.86 1.89 13.94
CA CYS A 571 30.97 1.01 14.70
C CYS A 571 30.19 0.08 13.75
N GLY A 572 29.84 -1.14 14.17
CA GLY A 572 28.86 -1.99 13.46
C GLY A 572 29.21 -2.25 11.99
N PHE A 573 30.45 -2.65 11.71
CA PHE A 573 31.03 -2.82 10.36
C PHE A 573 31.19 -1.51 9.54
N CYS A 574 30.67 -0.38 10.03
CA CYS A 574 30.66 0.91 9.34
C CYS A 574 31.92 1.74 9.63
N PHE A 575 32.57 2.23 8.56
CA PHE A 575 33.80 3.03 8.63
C PHE A 575 33.61 4.53 8.40
N PHE A 576 32.65 4.88 7.53
CA PHE A 576 32.23 6.25 7.23
C PHE A 576 30.76 6.18 6.87
N ASN A 577 29.96 7.16 7.29
CA ASN A 577 28.52 7.14 7.09
C ASN A 577 28.19 7.55 5.66
N THR A 578 28.12 6.56 4.79
CA THR A 578 27.93 6.72 3.35
C THR A 578 26.64 7.48 3.00
N ALA A 579 25.52 7.19 3.68
CA ALA A 579 24.27 7.90 3.49
C ALA A 579 24.35 9.37 3.96
N ALA A 580 24.90 9.64 5.15
CA ALA A 580 25.06 10.99 5.66
C ALA A 580 26.03 11.84 4.83
N LEU A 581 27.15 11.24 4.41
CA LEU A 581 28.10 11.86 3.49
C LEU A 581 27.45 12.16 2.14
N ALA A 582 26.62 11.26 1.61
CA ALA A 582 25.90 11.48 0.35
C ALA A 582 24.89 12.63 0.48
N ALA A 583 24.22 12.78 1.62
CA ALA A 583 23.35 13.93 1.90
C ALA A 583 24.15 15.26 1.95
N ARG A 584 25.28 15.30 2.67
CA ARG A 584 26.16 16.48 2.71
C ARG A 584 26.76 16.81 1.34
N PHE A 585 27.14 15.80 0.57
CA PHE A 585 27.61 15.96 -0.80
C PHE A 585 26.50 16.56 -1.69
N ALA A 586 25.28 16.01 -1.63
CA ALA A 586 24.11 16.51 -2.35
C ALA A 586 23.85 17.99 -2.05
N GLN A 587 23.81 18.37 -0.77
CA GLN A 587 23.63 19.76 -0.33
C GLN A 587 24.75 20.69 -0.83
N LYS A 588 26.00 20.20 -0.88
CA LYS A 588 27.17 20.96 -1.34
C LYS A 588 27.21 21.18 -2.87
N ILE A 589 26.72 20.23 -3.68
CA ILE A 589 26.71 20.35 -5.15
C ILE A 589 25.39 20.88 -5.73
N SER A 590 24.33 20.94 -4.92
CA SER A 590 23.02 21.40 -5.38
C SER A 590 23.02 22.90 -5.73
N HIS A 591 22.23 23.25 -6.74
CA HIS A 591 21.89 24.65 -7.03
C HIS A 591 20.71 25.15 -6.18
N GLU A 592 20.02 24.27 -5.44
CA GLU A 592 18.97 24.64 -4.48
C GLU A 592 19.61 25.03 -3.13
N PRO A 593 19.47 26.29 -2.64
CA PRO A 593 20.17 26.77 -1.45
C PRO A 593 19.84 26.04 -0.13
N GLN A 594 18.75 25.27 -0.11
CA GLN A 594 18.27 24.49 1.03
C GLN A 594 17.72 23.14 0.54
N LEU A 595 18.55 22.35 -0.14
CA LEU A 595 18.17 21.00 -0.57
C LEU A 595 17.77 20.16 0.66
N ARG A 596 16.47 19.88 0.77
CA ARG A 596 15.92 18.96 1.78
C ARG A 596 16.21 17.53 1.38
N VAL A 597 16.90 16.78 2.23
CA VAL A 597 17.22 15.36 2.00
C VAL A 597 16.42 14.50 2.98
N LEU A 598 15.70 13.51 2.46
CA LEU A 598 15.12 12.44 3.28
C LEU A 598 16.10 11.27 3.29
N ILE A 599 16.43 10.75 4.47
CA ILE A 599 17.12 9.47 4.64
C ILE A 599 16.14 8.51 5.29
N VAL A 600 15.73 7.46 4.57
CA VAL A 600 14.95 6.35 5.12
C VAL A 600 15.90 5.18 5.39
N ASP A 601 15.89 4.68 6.60
CA ASP A 601 16.68 3.54 7.04
C ASP A 601 15.76 2.38 7.36
N TRP A 602 15.79 1.35 6.51
CA TRP A 602 15.00 0.13 6.67
C TRP A 602 15.85 -1.08 7.06
N ASP A 603 17.14 -0.85 7.37
CA ASP A 603 17.99 -1.82 8.03
C ASP A 603 17.37 -2.24 9.36
N VAL A 604 17.57 -3.49 9.77
CA VAL A 604 16.97 -3.97 11.02
C VAL A 604 17.60 -3.33 12.26
N HIS A 605 18.78 -2.71 12.12
CA HIS A 605 19.47 -2.00 13.20
C HIS A 605 19.24 -0.48 13.10
N HIS A 606 19.19 0.19 14.24
CA HIS A 606 19.15 1.65 14.28
C HIS A 606 20.47 2.24 13.79
N GLY A 607 20.42 3.08 12.75
CA GLY A 607 21.58 3.80 12.22
C GLY A 607 22.01 4.98 13.10
N ASN A 608 22.44 4.70 14.32
CA ASN A 608 22.84 5.67 15.36
C ASN A 608 23.73 6.81 14.83
N GLY A 609 24.74 6.49 14.02
CA GLY A 609 25.65 7.49 13.46
C GLY A 609 24.93 8.46 12.52
N THR A 610 23.89 8.01 11.83
CA THR A 610 23.06 8.87 10.96
C THR A 610 22.22 9.83 11.79
N GLN A 611 21.56 9.33 12.83
CA GLN A 611 20.82 10.17 13.79
C GLN A 611 21.72 11.26 14.38
N HIS A 612 22.86 10.91 15.00
CA HIS A 612 23.74 11.88 15.65
C HIS A 612 24.42 12.89 14.69
N ILE A 613 24.52 12.58 13.39
CA ILE A 613 25.05 13.53 12.39
C ILE A 613 24.02 14.62 12.02
N PHE A 614 22.72 14.35 12.16
CA PHE A 614 21.61 15.24 11.75
C PHE A 614 20.64 15.63 12.87
N GLU A 615 20.88 15.22 14.11
CA GLU A 615 19.93 15.40 15.24
C GLU A 615 19.50 16.87 15.49
N GLU A 616 20.35 17.83 15.15
CA GLU A 616 20.10 19.28 15.23
C GLU A 616 19.64 19.93 13.90
N ASP A 617 19.55 19.18 12.80
CA ASP A 617 19.50 19.71 11.43
C ASP A 617 18.18 19.43 10.69
N SER A 618 17.30 20.43 10.61
CA SER A 618 16.02 20.35 9.89
C SER A 618 16.12 20.35 8.35
N SER A 619 17.32 20.47 7.77
CA SER A 619 17.50 20.27 6.32
C SER A 619 17.55 18.79 5.93
N VAL A 620 17.73 17.88 6.90
CA VAL A 620 17.74 16.43 6.68
C VAL A 620 16.73 15.77 7.61
N LEU A 621 15.77 15.04 7.03
CA LEU A 621 14.83 14.20 7.77
C LEU A 621 15.38 12.77 7.82
N TYR A 622 15.65 12.23 9.00
CA TYR A 622 16.01 10.82 9.21
C TYR A 622 14.79 10.04 9.71
N VAL A 623 14.51 8.90 9.08
CA VAL A 623 13.43 7.98 9.50
C VAL A 623 14.00 6.56 9.54
N SER A 624 13.97 5.91 10.70
CA SER A 624 14.51 4.55 10.89
C SER A 624 13.43 3.55 11.31
N LEU A 625 13.42 2.36 10.70
CA LEU A 625 12.52 1.24 11.01
C LEU A 625 13.34 0.02 11.45
N HIS A 626 13.57 -0.09 12.75
CA HIS A 626 14.53 -1.04 13.31
C HIS A 626 13.92 -1.88 14.43
N ARG A 627 14.58 -3.00 14.69
CA ARG A 627 14.35 -3.82 15.88
C ARG A 627 15.03 -3.17 17.07
N TYR A 628 14.25 -2.87 18.11
CA TYR A 628 14.70 -2.20 19.32
C TYR A 628 14.79 -3.17 20.50
N ASP A 629 13.79 -4.06 20.64
CA ASP A 629 13.63 -4.96 21.80
C ASP A 629 13.88 -4.25 23.14
N ASN A 630 13.24 -3.09 23.32
CA ASN A 630 13.37 -2.21 24.49
C ASN A 630 14.83 -1.81 24.80
N GLY A 631 15.61 -1.46 23.78
CA GLY A 631 17.00 -1.00 23.92
C GLY A 631 18.04 -2.11 24.07
N VAL A 632 17.64 -3.38 23.96
CA VAL A 632 18.56 -4.52 24.07
C VAL A 632 19.20 -4.86 22.72
N PHE A 633 18.48 -4.70 21.60
CA PHE A 633 19.01 -5.03 20.28
C PHE A 633 20.09 -4.03 19.83
N PHE A 634 21.07 -4.47 19.03
CA PHE A 634 22.21 -3.65 18.61
C PHE A 634 21.72 -2.39 17.86
N PRO A 635 22.25 -1.17 18.16
CA PRO A 635 23.47 -0.86 18.93
C PRO A 635 23.30 -0.80 20.46
N SER A 636 22.15 -1.20 21.00
CA SER A 636 21.84 -1.25 22.43
C SER A 636 21.87 0.13 23.13
N SER A 637 21.24 1.14 22.51
CA SER A 637 21.08 2.49 23.08
C SER A 637 19.61 2.92 23.14
N GLU A 638 19.26 3.72 24.15
CA GLU A 638 17.98 4.43 24.27
C GLU A 638 17.81 5.56 23.22
N ASP A 639 18.87 5.89 22.47
CA ASP A 639 18.81 6.85 21.35
C ASP A 639 17.95 6.33 20.19
N ALA A 640 17.72 5.02 20.12
CA ALA A 640 16.83 4.38 19.17
C ALA A 640 15.34 4.44 19.58
N ALA A 641 15.00 4.97 20.75
CA ALA A 641 13.62 4.97 21.25
C ALA A 641 12.67 5.91 20.44
N PRO A 642 11.34 5.64 20.43
CA PRO A 642 10.35 6.44 19.68
C PRO A 642 10.17 7.89 20.12
N ASP A 643 10.61 8.24 21.34
CA ASP A 643 10.53 9.59 21.90
C ASP A 643 11.72 10.48 21.49
N ARG A 644 12.72 9.92 20.80
CA ARG A 644 13.91 10.62 20.29
C ARG A 644 13.60 11.34 18.98
N VAL A 645 12.83 12.43 19.09
CA VAL A 645 12.31 13.20 17.94
C VAL A 645 13.33 14.13 17.27
N GLY A 646 14.60 14.15 17.71
CA GLY A 646 15.60 15.16 17.35
C GLY A 646 15.59 16.36 18.30
N VAL A 647 16.61 17.22 18.22
CA VAL A 647 16.85 18.30 19.19
C VAL A 647 17.07 19.66 18.53
N ALA A 648 16.97 20.74 19.31
CA ALA A 648 17.14 22.12 18.85
C ALA A 648 16.32 22.42 17.56
N ALA A 649 16.98 22.79 16.45
CA ALA A 649 16.34 23.09 15.18
C ALA A 649 15.93 21.83 14.39
N GLY A 650 16.43 20.64 14.76
CA GLY A 650 16.08 19.33 14.20
C GLY A 650 14.95 18.62 14.94
N ALA A 651 14.35 19.23 15.97
CA ALA A 651 13.22 18.66 16.68
C ALA A 651 12.02 18.42 15.73
N GLY A 652 11.58 17.16 15.63
CA GLY A 652 10.59 16.67 14.68
C GLY A 652 11.19 15.96 13.45
N PHE A 653 12.48 16.16 13.15
CA PHE A 653 13.16 15.69 11.93
C PHE A 653 13.98 14.39 12.12
N ASN A 654 13.91 13.76 13.29
CA ASN A 654 14.42 12.41 13.53
C ASN A 654 13.27 11.51 13.98
N VAL A 655 12.97 10.42 13.25
CA VAL A 655 11.80 9.57 13.48
C VAL A 655 12.22 8.11 13.68
N ASN A 656 12.03 7.56 14.87
CA ASN A 656 12.41 6.18 15.22
C ASN A 656 11.18 5.26 15.35
N VAL A 657 10.98 4.36 14.39
CA VAL A 657 9.97 3.28 14.47
C VAL A 657 10.60 2.07 15.15
N ALA A 658 10.69 2.14 16.48
CA ALA A 658 11.45 1.23 17.33
C ALA A 658 10.65 -0.04 17.71
N PHE A 659 10.65 -1.05 16.83
CA PHE A 659 9.84 -2.25 17.01
C PHE A 659 10.36 -3.15 18.13
N SER A 660 9.48 -3.58 19.04
CA SER A 660 9.84 -4.48 20.16
C SER A 660 8.88 -5.65 20.29
N GLY A 661 9.41 -6.84 20.63
CA GLY A 661 8.59 -7.99 21.02
C GLY A 661 7.77 -8.60 19.87
N GLY A 662 8.42 -8.94 18.75
CA GLY A 662 7.78 -9.60 17.62
C GLY A 662 8.79 -9.98 16.53
N ARG A 663 8.30 -10.61 15.45
CA ARG A 663 9.07 -10.82 14.21
C ARG A 663 8.36 -10.13 13.07
N MET A 664 8.65 -8.84 12.90
CA MET A 664 7.92 -7.98 11.98
C MET A 664 8.14 -8.42 10.53
N GLY A 665 7.13 -8.24 9.68
CA GLY A 665 7.17 -8.57 8.26
C GLY A 665 6.52 -7.49 7.39
N ASP A 666 6.10 -7.88 6.19
CA ASP A 666 5.56 -6.95 5.17
C ASP A 666 4.44 -6.07 5.73
N SER A 667 3.45 -6.65 6.41
CA SER A 667 2.30 -5.92 6.96
C SER A 667 2.68 -4.84 7.98
N ASP A 668 3.72 -5.08 8.77
CA ASP A 668 4.22 -4.16 9.80
C ASP A 668 4.97 -2.99 9.18
N TYR A 669 5.86 -3.28 8.22
CA TYR A 669 6.61 -2.26 7.48
C TYR A 669 5.68 -1.44 6.58
N LEU A 670 4.70 -2.06 5.92
CA LEU A 670 3.66 -1.35 5.16
C LEU A 670 2.79 -0.47 6.06
N ALA A 671 2.37 -0.95 7.23
CA ALA A 671 1.64 -0.12 8.19
C ALA A 671 2.47 1.08 8.68
N ALA A 672 3.76 0.87 9.00
CA ALA A 672 4.66 1.96 9.36
C ALA A 672 4.85 2.96 8.19
N PHE A 673 4.95 2.48 6.95
CA PHE A 673 5.08 3.36 5.79
C PHE A 673 3.82 4.18 5.53
N HIS A 674 2.64 3.55 5.52
CA HIS A 674 1.36 4.23 5.32
C HIS A 674 1.03 5.22 6.44
N HIS A 675 1.32 4.86 7.70
CA HIS A 675 0.89 5.63 8.86
C HIS A 675 1.94 6.56 9.46
N VAL A 676 3.23 6.40 9.14
CA VAL A 676 4.33 7.25 9.66
C VAL A 676 5.21 7.77 8.52
N VAL A 677 5.94 6.90 7.81
CA VAL A 677 7.04 7.30 6.92
C VAL A 677 6.55 8.18 5.78
N MET A 678 5.57 7.73 5.01
CA MET A 678 5.08 8.44 3.82
C MET A 678 4.30 9.73 4.16
N PRO A 679 3.44 9.79 5.20
CA PRO A 679 2.83 11.04 5.65
C PRO A 679 3.86 12.12 5.98
N ILE A 680 4.83 11.80 6.84
CA ILE A 680 5.90 12.73 7.24
C ILE A 680 6.74 13.14 6.02
N ALA A 681 7.14 12.17 5.18
CA ALA A 681 7.95 12.43 4.00
C ALA A 681 7.24 13.30 2.95
N ALA A 682 5.93 13.13 2.75
CA ALA A 682 5.15 13.97 1.84
C ALA A 682 5.00 15.40 2.39
N GLU A 683 4.81 15.56 3.69
CA GLU A 683 4.74 16.87 4.36
C GLU A 683 6.11 17.59 4.37
N PHE A 684 7.21 16.87 4.53
CA PHE A 684 8.58 17.38 4.39
C PHE A 684 8.95 17.76 2.94
N ASN A 685 8.32 17.10 1.95
CA ASN A 685 8.51 17.33 0.51
C ASN A 685 10.01 17.39 0.12
N PRO A 686 10.78 16.30 0.24
CA PRO A 686 12.23 16.28 0.02
C PRO A 686 12.60 16.58 -1.43
N GLY A 687 13.79 17.17 -1.63
CA GLY A 687 14.41 17.33 -2.94
C GLY A 687 15.25 16.13 -3.39
N LEU A 688 15.64 15.26 -2.46
CA LEU A 688 16.35 13.98 -2.71
C LEU A 688 15.95 12.96 -1.64
N VAL A 689 15.75 11.70 -2.03
CA VAL A 689 15.58 10.57 -1.10
C VAL A 689 16.82 9.67 -1.18
N LEU A 690 17.44 9.42 -0.04
CA LEU A 690 18.44 8.39 0.16
C LEU A 690 17.80 7.26 0.98
N VAL A 691 18.13 6.02 0.65
CA VAL A 691 17.71 4.87 1.45
C VAL A 691 18.94 4.13 1.95
N SER A 692 19.11 4.10 3.28
CA SER A 692 20.00 3.18 3.97
C SER A 692 19.37 1.78 3.86
N ALA A 693 19.77 1.07 2.80
CA ALA A 693 19.08 -0.10 2.30
C ALA A 693 19.69 -1.38 2.87
N GLY A 694 19.45 -1.61 4.17
CA GLY A 694 19.74 -2.88 4.82
C GLY A 694 18.74 -3.97 4.45
N PHE A 695 19.22 -5.17 4.16
CA PHE A 695 18.37 -6.32 3.83
C PHE A 695 18.44 -7.43 4.89
N ASP A 696 18.70 -7.07 6.15
CA ASP A 696 18.71 -7.94 7.33
C ASP A 696 17.38 -7.98 8.08
N ALA A 697 16.47 -7.03 7.85
CA ALA A 697 15.06 -7.20 8.21
C ALA A 697 14.37 -8.27 7.33
N ALA A 698 15.05 -8.76 6.28
CA ALA A 698 14.54 -9.73 5.34
C ALA A 698 14.38 -11.13 5.95
N ARG A 699 13.36 -11.86 5.48
CA ARG A 699 13.11 -13.25 5.85
C ARG A 699 14.36 -14.11 5.60
N GLY A 700 14.79 -14.80 6.66
CA GLY A 700 15.92 -15.72 6.62
C GLY A 700 17.30 -15.08 6.86
N ASP A 701 17.36 -13.79 7.18
CA ASP A 701 18.60 -13.18 7.67
C ASP A 701 19.03 -13.74 9.03
N PRO A 702 20.33 -14.06 9.24
CA PRO A 702 20.80 -14.62 10.51
C PRO A 702 20.88 -13.63 11.67
N LEU A 703 20.87 -12.31 11.44
CA LEU A 703 21.02 -11.30 12.50
C LEU A 703 19.68 -10.62 12.86
N GLY A 704 18.90 -10.18 11.87
CA GLY A 704 17.68 -9.42 12.14
C GLY A 704 16.54 -10.22 12.76
N GLY A 705 16.29 -11.43 12.25
CA GLY A 705 15.22 -12.31 12.74
C GLY A 705 13.79 -11.89 12.35
N TYR A 706 13.66 -10.92 11.44
CA TYR A 706 12.40 -10.44 10.87
C TYR A 706 12.02 -11.21 9.59
N GLN A 707 10.90 -10.83 8.97
CA GLN A 707 10.21 -11.60 7.93
C GLN A 707 9.84 -10.77 6.69
N VAL A 708 10.45 -9.60 6.49
CA VAL A 708 10.18 -8.77 5.30
C VAL A 708 10.60 -9.53 4.03
N THR A 709 9.75 -9.55 3.02
CA THR A 709 9.99 -10.29 1.78
C THR A 709 10.64 -9.39 0.70
N PRO A 710 11.30 -9.97 -0.32
CA PRO A 710 11.74 -9.22 -1.50
C PRO A 710 10.61 -8.41 -2.14
N GLU A 711 9.39 -8.96 -2.12
CA GLU A 711 8.17 -8.28 -2.57
C GLU A 711 7.85 -7.08 -1.67
N GLY A 712 7.91 -7.22 -0.35
CA GLY A 712 7.76 -6.11 0.61
C GLY A 712 8.68 -4.94 0.30
N TYR A 713 9.98 -5.18 0.13
CA TYR A 713 10.96 -4.14 -0.24
C TYR A 713 10.67 -3.46 -1.59
N ALA A 714 10.07 -4.15 -2.56
CA ALA A 714 9.61 -3.54 -3.80
C ALA A 714 8.49 -2.52 -3.56
N HIS A 715 7.52 -2.84 -2.69
CA HIS A 715 6.45 -1.92 -2.31
C HIS A 715 6.98 -0.71 -1.53
N LEU A 716 7.94 -0.90 -0.62
CA LEU A 716 8.60 0.22 0.08
C LEU A 716 9.32 1.15 -0.91
N THR A 717 10.07 0.58 -1.87
CA THR A 717 10.75 1.33 -2.94
C THR A 717 9.73 2.12 -3.78
N HIS A 718 8.62 1.48 -4.17
CA HIS A 718 7.58 2.10 -5.00
C HIS A 718 6.95 3.32 -4.33
N MET A 719 6.65 3.23 -3.03
CA MET A 719 6.11 4.37 -2.28
C MET A 719 7.09 5.56 -2.27
N LEU A 720 8.38 5.32 -2.02
CA LEU A 720 9.40 6.39 -1.98
C LEU A 720 9.61 7.07 -3.33
N MET A 721 9.38 6.37 -4.45
CA MET A 721 9.42 6.95 -5.81
C MET A 721 8.33 7.99 -6.08
N ALA A 722 7.32 8.14 -5.21
CA ALA A 722 6.35 9.23 -5.28
C ALA A 722 6.96 10.61 -4.89
N LEU A 723 8.10 10.61 -4.20
CA LEU A 723 8.73 11.79 -3.62
C LEU A 723 9.85 12.35 -4.50
N ALA A 724 10.30 13.58 -4.22
CA ALA A 724 11.54 14.16 -4.73
C ALA A 724 11.74 14.16 -6.27
N GLY A 725 10.68 14.16 -7.07
CA GLY A 725 10.83 14.06 -8.53
C GLY A 725 11.16 12.63 -9.02
N GLY A 726 10.92 11.61 -8.19
CA GLY A 726 11.42 10.25 -8.38
C GLY A 726 12.91 10.08 -8.02
N ARG A 727 13.58 11.11 -7.47
CA ARG A 727 15.01 11.08 -7.14
C ARG A 727 15.29 10.27 -5.87
N VAL A 728 15.41 8.96 -6.06
CA VAL A 728 15.72 7.97 -5.02
C VAL A 728 17.09 7.34 -5.29
N LEU A 729 17.95 7.25 -4.28
CA LEU A 729 19.19 6.45 -4.30
C LEU A 729 19.15 5.39 -3.21
N LEU A 730 19.19 4.12 -3.59
CA LEU A 730 19.31 3.00 -2.66
C LEU A 730 20.80 2.72 -2.40
N ILE A 731 21.21 2.70 -1.13
CA ILE A 731 22.61 2.50 -0.69
C ILE A 731 22.67 1.24 0.15
N LEU A 732 23.40 0.21 -0.26
CA LEU A 732 23.49 -1.05 0.50
C LEU A 732 24.13 -0.82 1.89
N GLU A 733 23.40 -1.19 2.94
CA GLU A 733 23.88 -1.20 4.33
C GLU A 733 24.06 -2.66 4.81
N GLY A 734 23.24 -3.16 5.74
CA GLY A 734 23.26 -4.52 6.26
C GLY A 734 22.60 -5.58 5.37
N GLY A 735 22.22 -6.71 5.97
CA GLY A 735 21.75 -7.91 5.26
C GLY A 735 22.87 -8.90 4.93
N TYR A 736 22.73 -10.13 5.42
CA TYR A 736 23.80 -11.12 5.56
C TYR A 736 23.43 -12.51 5.02
N ASN A 737 22.15 -12.81 4.81
CA ASN A 737 21.74 -13.94 3.96
C ASN A 737 21.94 -13.59 2.47
N LEU A 738 22.95 -14.20 1.86
CA LEU A 738 23.35 -13.95 0.46
C LEU A 738 22.21 -14.13 -0.57
N THR A 739 21.22 -14.97 -0.31
CA THR A 739 20.05 -15.15 -1.18
C THR A 739 19.07 -14.00 -0.97
N SER A 740 18.62 -13.80 0.27
CA SER A 740 17.61 -12.78 0.61
C SER A 740 18.05 -11.37 0.18
N ILE A 741 19.32 -10.98 0.43
CA ILE A 741 19.83 -9.66 0.00
C ILE A 741 19.86 -9.50 -1.53
N SER A 742 20.18 -10.59 -2.25
CA SER A 742 20.27 -10.55 -3.70
C SER A 742 18.91 -10.44 -4.35
N ASP A 743 17.92 -11.14 -3.80
CA ASP A 743 16.54 -11.11 -4.29
C ASP A 743 15.87 -9.79 -3.93
N SER A 744 15.96 -9.32 -2.68
CA SER A 744 15.36 -8.04 -2.25
C SER A 744 15.95 -6.84 -3.01
N MET A 745 17.27 -6.72 -3.11
CA MET A 745 17.89 -5.58 -3.81
C MET A 745 17.64 -5.61 -5.32
N ALA A 746 17.50 -6.80 -5.91
CA ALA A 746 17.07 -6.93 -7.30
C ALA A 746 15.61 -6.54 -7.50
N MET A 747 14.71 -6.87 -6.56
CA MET A 747 13.31 -6.41 -6.59
C MET A 747 13.21 -4.89 -6.50
N CYS A 748 13.93 -4.24 -5.56
CA CYS A 748 13.99 -2.78 -5.50
C CYS A 748 14.46 -2.16 -6.82
N THR A 749 15.50 -2.71 -7.44
CA THR A 749 16.03 -2.19 -8.71
C THR A 749 15.06 -2.37 -9.88
N ARG A 750 14.25 -3.45 -9.88
CA ARG A 750 13.15 -3.62 -10.84
C ARG A 750 12.10 -2.52 -10.68
N THR A 751 11.74 -2.19 -9.44
CA THR A 751 10.82 -1.08 -9.15
C THR A 751 11.39 0.27 -9.59
N LEU A 752 12.67 0.56 -9.32
CA LEU A 752 13.35 1.78 -9.81
C LEU A 752 13.32 1.90 -11.35
N LEU A 753 13.44 0.78 -12.06
CA LEU A 753 13.34 0.66 -13.52
C LEU A 753 11.89 0.72 -14.05
N GLY A 754 10.90 0.92 -13.18
CA GLY A 754 9.50 1.02 -13.54
C GLY A 754 8.81 -0.31 -13.85
N ASP A 755 9.32 -1.45 -13.36
CA ASP A 755 8.51 -2.68 -13.27
C ASP A 755 7.47 -2.53 -12.14
N PRO A 756 6.24 -3.04 -12.29
CA PRO A 756 5.24 -2.95 -11.23
C PRO A 756 5.66 -3.80 -10.03
N PRO A 757 5.35 -3.38 -8.79
CA PRO A 757 5.56 -4.20 -7.61
C PRO A 757 4.84 -5.55 -7.73
N PRO A 758 5.48 -6.67 -7.33
CA PRO A 758 4.87 -7.99 -7.33
C PRO A 758 3.74 -8.08 -6.28
N SER A 759 2.83 -9.06 -6.45
CA SER A 759 1.80 -9.35 -5.47
C SER A 759 2.41 -9.82 -4.13
N LEU A 760 1.92 -9.25 -3.03
CA LEU A 760 2.25 -9.67 -1.67
C LEU A 760 1.61 -11.04 -1.34
N VAL A 761 2.06 -11.67 -0.24
CA VAL A 761 1.45 -12.90 0.29
C VAL A 761 -0.08 -12.74 0.43
N THR A 762 -0.84 -13.76 0.01
CA THR A 762 -2.31 -13.72 -0.01
C THR A 762 -2.87 -14.89 0.83
N PRO A 763 -3.67 -14.64 1.88
CA PRO A 763 -4.03 -13.32 2.42
C PRO A 763 -2.83 -12.60 3.04
N LEU A 764 -2.81 -11.26 2.95
CA LEU A 764 -1.88 -10.43 3.70
C LEU A 764 -2.26 -10.53 5.20
N PRO A 765 -1.35 -10.92 6.11
CA PRO A 765 -1.68 -10.99 7.53
C PRO A 765 -1.91 -9.57 8.10
N PRO A 766 -2.71 -9.42 9.18
CA PRO A 766 -2.83 -8.14 9.86
C PRO A 766 -1.48 -7.71 10.47
N PRO A 767 -1.21 -6.39 10.64
CA PRO A 767 -0.05 -5.93 11.37
C PRO A 767 -0.01 -6.51 12.80
N HIS A 768 1.19 -6.88 13.26
CA HIS A 768 1.42 -7.40 14.58
C HIS A 768 1.02 -6.39 15.65
N ARG A 769 0.37 -6.84 16.73
CA ARG A 769 -0.13 -5.95 17.80
C ARG A 769 0.95 -5.01 18.35
N ASN A 770 2.18 -5.51 18.52
CA ASN A 770 3.27 -4.70 19.03
C ASN A 770 3.83 -3.72 17.99
N ALA A 771 3.79 -4.04 16.69
CA ALA A 771 4.09 -3.06 15.64
C ALA A 771 3.07 -1.92 15.65
N THR A 772 1.78 -2.25 15.79
CA THR A 772 0.71 -1.26 15.98
C THR A 772 0.94 -0.38 17.20
N LEU A 773 1.34 -0.95 18.35
CA LEU A 773 1.65 -0.17 19.56
C LEU A 773 2.80 0.82 19.31
N THR A 774 3.93 0.36 18.73
CA THR A 774 5.05 1.22 18.31
C THR A 774 4.59 2.32 17.34
N ILE A 775 3.80 2.00 16.32
CA ILE A 775 3.31 2.99 15.33
C ILE A 775 2.49 4.10 16.01
N ASN A 776 1.60 3.77 16.95
CA ASN A 776 0.86 4.77 17.71
C ASN A 776 1.75 5.61 18.62
N GLU A 777 2.82 5.04 19.15
CA GLU A 777 3.79 5.75 19.98
C GLU A 777 4.55 6.80 19.17
N VAL A 778 5.08 6.42 18.00
CA VAL A 778 5.70 7.36 17.07
C VAL A 778 4.72 8.45 16.65
N ILE A 779 3.46 8.10 16.33
CA ILE A 779 2.41 9.09 16.00
C ILE A 779 2.19 10.06 17.16
N ARG A 780 2.13 9.59 18.42
CA ARG A 780 1.98 10.46 19.61
C ARG A 780 3.14 11.44 19.77
N HIS A 781 4.38 11.01 19.55
CA HIS A 781 5.56 11.88 19.64
C HIS A 781 5.69 12.85 18.46
N HIS A 782 5.25 12.46 17.26
CA HIS A 782 5.44 13.24 16.03
C HIS A 782 4.25 14.09 15.58
N ALA A 783 3.02 13.82 16.04
CA ALA A 783 1.84 14.62 15.71
C ALA A 783 1.94 16.13 16.06
N PRO A 784 2.69 16.59 17.08
CA PRO A 784 2.93 18.02 17.29
C PRO A 784 3.64 18.70 16.10
N TYR A 785 4.54 17.99 15.43
CA TYR A 785 5.38 18.50 14.35
C TYR A 785 4.74 18.34 12.95
N TRP A 786 4.04 17.23 12.71
CA TRP A 786 3.54 16.85 11.39
C TRP A 786 2.01 16.73 11.39
N LYS A 787 1.33 17.60 10.62
CA LYS A 787 -0.15 17.62 10.53
C LYS A 787 -0.72 16.34 9.94
N SER A 788 -0.03 15.75 8.97
CA SER A 788 -0.40 14.51 8.29
C SER A 788 -0.55 13.30 9.22
N LEU A 789 -0.07 13.37 10.45
CA LEU A 789 -0.24 12.32 11.47
C LEU A 789 -1.52 12.45 12.30
N ARG A 790 -2.22 13.59 12.26
CA ARG A 790 -3.33 13.94 13.16
C ARG A 790 -4.67 13.33 12.73
N ILE A 791 -4.69 12.00 12.60
CA ILE A 791 -5.92 11.23 12.42
C ILE A 791 -6.43 10.82 13.79
N HIS A 792 -7.66 11.20 14.10
CA HIS A 792 -8.32 10.91 15.36
C HIS A 792 -9.36 9.80 15.15
N SER A 793 -9.28 8.71 15.91
CA SER A 793 -10.38 7.75 16.00
C SER A 793 -10.85 7.66 17.44
N GLU A 794 -12.06 8.16 17.70
CA GLU A 794 -12.76 7.76 18.92
C GLU A 794 -13.28 6.33 18.71
N PRO A 795 -12.93 5.35 19.57
CA PRO A 795 -13.57 4.06 19.52
C PRO A 795 -15.05 4.28 19.81
N LEU A 796 -15.91 4.03 18.81
CA LEU A 796 -17.36 4.06 18.99
C LEU A 796 -17.72 3.01 20.05
N VAL A 797 -17.88 3.46 21.30
CA VAL A 797 -18.26 2.61 22.43
C VAL A 797 -19.65 2.07 22.14
N PHE A 798 -19.69 0.85 21.58
CA PHE A 798 -20.91 0.16 21.19
C PHE A 798 -21.68 -0.26 22.44
N SER A 799 -22.39 0.70 23.04
CA SER A 799 -23.17 0.49 24.25
C SER A 799 -24.18 -0.63 24.00
N ARG A 800 -23.93 -1.79 24.63
CA ARG A 800 -24.79 -3.00 24.59
C ARG A 800 -26.26 -2.72 24.96
N THR A 801 -26.58 -1.53 25.49
CA THR A 801 -27.92 -1.08 25.85
C THR A 801 -28.90 -0.93 24.67
N ASN A 802 -28.44 -0.62 23.45
CA ASN A 802 -29.36 -0.34 22.33
C ASN A 802 -29.92 -1.60 21.63
N ILE A 803 -29.22 -2.74 21.67
CA ILE A 803 -29.75 -4.02 21.16
C ILE A 803 -30.89 -4.55 22.05
N LEU A 804 -30.79 -4.35 23.37
CA LEU A 804 -31.85 -4.69 24.33
C LEU A 804 -33.11 -3.82 24.16
N LYS A 805 -32.98 -2.55 23.77
CA LYS A 805 -34.11 -1.67 23.45
C LYS A 805 -34.86 -2.11 22.18
N LYS A 806 -34.15 -2.53 21.12
CA LYS A 806 -34.78 -3.10 19.90
C LYS A 806 -35.47 -4.45 20.18
N LYS A 807 -34.87 -5.34 20.99
CA LYS A 807 -35.54 -6.60 21.44
C LYS A 807 -36.78 -6.34 22.30
N LYS A 808 -36.78 -5.34 23.19
CA LYS A 808 -37.98 -4.95 23.97
C LYS A 808 -39.09 -4.33 23.10
N LYS A 809 -38.79 -3.57 22.04
CA LYS A 809 -39.81 -3.09 21.07
C LYS A 809 -40.43 -4.24 20.26
N LYS A 810 -39.64 -5.22 19.79
CA LYS A 810 -40.17 -6.35 19.00
C LYS A 810 -41.08 -7.29 19.81
N LYS A 811 -40.83 -7.46 21.13
CA LYS A 811 -41.73 -8.19 22.04
C LYS A 811 -43.04 -7.47 22.37
N LYS A 812 -43.17 -6.16 22.08
CA LYS A 812 -44.38 -5.37 22.37
C LYS A 812 -45.44 -5.39 21.26
N PHE A 813 -45.13 -5.97 20.09
CA PHE A 813 -46.02 -6.04 18.93
C PHE A 813 -46.71 -7.40 18.71
N LEU A 814 -46.39 -8.43 19.51
CA LEU A 814 -46.98 -9.78 19.39
C LEU A 814 -47.98 -10.17 20.48
N THR A 815 -48.35 -9.27 21.39
CA THR A 815 -49.29 -9.56 22.50
C THR A 815 -50.53 -8.65 22.54
N GLN A 816 -50.81 -7.89 21.47
CA GLN A 816 -52.09 -7.18 21.30
C GLN A 816 -53.01 -7.86 20.29
N LYS A 817 -53.37 -9.12 20.57
CA LYS A 817 -54.54 -9.78 19.96
C LYS A 817 -55.19 -10.82 20.89
N ALA A 818 -55.38 -10.44 22.15
CA ALA A 818 -56.12 -11.23 23.14
C ALA A 818 -57.06 -10.32 23.97
N LYS A 819 -58.35 -10.40 23.61
CA LYS A 819 -59.60 -10.15 24.36
C LYS A 819 -59.62 -9.27 25.62
N SER A 820 -60.66 -8.42 25.63
CA SER A 820 -61.27 -7.73 26.77
C SER A 820 -61.44 -8.56 28.06
N THR A 821 -61.25 -7.92 29.24
CA THR A 821 -62.35 -7.70 30.22
C THR A 821 -61.97 -6.68 31.31
N THR A 822 -63.02 -6.03 31.83
CA THR A 822 -63.23 -5.24 33.07
C THR A 822 -62.11 -4.91 34.09
N SER A 823 -62.24 -3.69 34.60
CA SER A 823 -61.69 -3.05 35.81
C SER A 823 -61.38 -3.91 37.05
N TYR A 824 -60.44 -3.47 37.90
CA TYR A 824 -60.67 -3.08 39.31
C TYR A 824 -59.50 -2.23 39.87
N LYS A 825 -59.78 -1.33 40.83
CA LYS A 825 -58.78 -0.59 41.65
C LYS A 825 -58.44 -1.40 42.92
N VAL A 826 -57.20 -1.30 43.41
CA VAL A 826 -56.87 -1.33 44.86
C VAL A 826 -55.69 -0.38 45.13
N GLU A 827 -55.73 0.37 46.23
CA GLU A 827 -54.67 1.24 46.74
C GLU A 827 -53.99 0.63 47.97
N SER A 828 -52.67 0.82 48.12
CA SER A 828 -51.91 0.91 49.41
C SER A 828 -50.41 0.86 49.09
N GLY A 829 -49.49 1.65 49.68
CA GLY A 829 -49.64 2.75 50.62
C GLY A 829 -48.43 2.83 51.58
N TYR A 830 -47.70 3.96 51.58
CA TYR A 830 -46.76 4.42 52.63
C TYR A 830 -45.49 3.53 52.88
N ILE A 831 -44.36 4.00 53.43
CA ILE A 831 -44.01 5.27 54.12
C ILE A 831 -42.54 5.70 53.81
N THR A 832 -42.21 6.93 54.24
CA THR A 832 -40.96 7.72 54.21
C THR A 832 -39.67 7.01 54.72
N SER A 833 -38.45 7.56 54.68
CA SER A 833 -37.91 8.91 54.42
C SER A 833 -36.47 8.83 53.79
N GLU A 834 -35.56 9.82 53.67
CA GLU A 834 -35.42 11.25 54.06
C GLU A 834 -34.47 11.96 53.03
N LEU A 835 -33.99 13.19 53.29
CA LEU A 835 -33.00 13.92 52.45
C LEU A 835 -32.27 15.05 53.22
N SER A 836 -30.96 15.23 53.01
CA SER A 836 -30.16 16.46 53.21
C SER A 836 -28.77 16.26 52.53
N GLN A 837 -28.16 17.14 51.72
CA GLN A 837 -27.93 18.61 51.71
C GLN A 837 -27.12 19.10 52.93
N SER A 838 -26.09 19.95 52.82
CA SER A 838 -25.42 20.61 51.66
C SER A 838 -24.07 21.25 52.10
N ASP A 839 -23.41 21.99 51.18
CA ASP A 839 -22.43 23.10 51.41
C ASP A 839 -20.95 22.75 51.72
N GLU A 840 -20.01 23.17 50.84
CA GLU A 840 -19.11 24.36 50.91
C GLU A 840 -17.79 24.09 51.68
N SER A 841 -16.63 24.71 51.42
CA SER A 841 -16.04 25.41 50.25
C SER A 841 -14.51 25.60 50.51
N THR A 842 -13.76 26.17 49.55
CA THR A 842 -12.36 26.71 49.67
C THR A 842 -11.12 25.77 49.62
N LEU A 843 -10.02 26.36 49.12
CA LEU A 843 -8.68 25.84 48.78
C LEU A 843 -7.62 26.48 49.74
N PRO A 844 -6.28 26.37 49.53
CA PRO A 844 -5.39 25.19 49.37
C PRO A 844 -4.13 25.27 50.30
N GLN A 845 -3.24 24.26 50.31
CA GLN A 845 -1.74 24.38 50.16
C GLN A 845 -0.90 23.18 50.69
N VAL A 846 -0.04 22.66 49.80
CA VAL A 846 1.40 22.27 49.97
C VAL A 846 1.87 21.52 51.24
N SER A 847 2.34 20.26 51.05
CA SER A 847 3.70 19.79 51.45
C SER A 847 4.01 18.35 51.02
N GLN A 848 5.27 18.10 50.64
CA GLN A 848 5.95 16.79 50.52
C GLN A 848 7.02 16.68 51.63
N PRO A 849 7.84 15.61 51.79
CA PRO A 849 7.72 14.19 51.38
C PRO A 849 7.94 13.20 52.56
N GLN A 850 7.79 11.87 52.35
CA GLN A 850 8.81 10.83 52.65
C GLN A 850 8.27 9.37 52.56
N GLU A 851 9.20 8.43 52.41
CA GLU A 851 9.03 7.02 52.00
C GLU A 851 8.52 6.09 53.13
N CYS A 852 7.85 4.97 52.78
CA CYS A 852 8.48 3.63 52.78
C CYS A 852 7.47 2.45 52.72
N PHE A 853 7.75 1.50 51.82
CA PHE A 853 7.31 0.10 51.72
C PHE A 853 6.33 -0.52 52.76
N HIS A 854 5.15 -0.99 52.32
CA HIS A 854 4.94 -2.44 52.04
C HIS A 854 3.55 -2.82 51.47
N LYS A 855 3.57 -3.66 50.42
CA LYS A 855 2.62 -4.74 50.06
C LYS A 855 1.09 -4.53 50.30
N ARG A 856 0.36 -4.31 49.20
CA ARG A 856 -0.85 -5.11 48.87
C ARG A 856 -0.88 -5.48 47.38
N LEU A 857 -0.52 -6.73 47.10
CA LEU A 857 -0.85 -7.44 45.85
C LEU A 857 -2.27 -7.99 45.98
N SER A 858 -3.20 -7.59 45.09
CA SER A 858 -4.51 -8.20 44.78
C SER A 858 -5.38 -7.11 44.11
N ILE A 859 -6.09 -7.27 42.99
CA ILE A 859 -6.42 -8.45 42.16
C ILE A 859 -6.29 -8.04 40.69
N CYS A 860 -5.61 -8.84 39.88
CA CYS A 860 -5.61 -8.70 38.41
C CYS A 860 -6.84 -9.42 37.83
N SER A 861 -7.53 -8.81 36.86
CA SER A 861 -8.62 -9.47 36.13
C SER A 861 -8.09 -10.64 35.32
N GLN A 862 -8.63 -11.84 35.55
CA GLN A 862 -8.15 -13.09 34.96
C GLN A 862 -8.23 -13.06 33.42
N SER A 863 -7.08 -13.01 32.76
CA SER A 863 -6.93 -13.49 31.40
C SER A 863 -6.77 -15.01 31.42
N THR A 864 -7.56 -15.73 30.62
CA THR A 864 -7.35 -17.15 30.35
C THR A 864 -6.05 -17.30 29.55
N LEU A 865 -5.02 -17.83 30.20
CA LEU A 865 -3.70 -18.07 29.60
C LEU A 865 -3.76 -19.25 28.62
N TYR A 866 -3.85 -18.96 27.33
CA TYR A 866 -3.56 -19.92 26.27
C TYR A 866 -2.11 -19.75 25.80
N VAL A 867 -1.43 -20.85 25.47
CA VAL A 867 -0.08 -20.81 24.85
C VAL A 867 -0.14 -20.30 23.40
N VAL A 868 -1.31 -20.44 22.78
CA VAL A 868 -1.69 -19.86 21.48
C VAL A 868 -3.11 -19.34 21.64
N ASP A 869 -3.33 -18.03 21.50
CA ASP A 869 -4.67 -17.44 21.63
C ASP A 869 -5.62 -17.97 20.52
N PRO A 870 -6.71 -18.66 20.87
CA PRO A 870 -7.65 -19.20 19.89
C PRO A 870 -8.52 -18.08 19.29
N LEU A 871 -8.81 -18.18 18.00
CA LEU A 871 -9.70 -17.22 17.32
C LEU A 871 -11.10 -17.25 17.95
N PRO A 872 -11.70 -16.09 18.30
CA PRO A 872 -13.04 -16.04 18.88
C PRO A 872 -14.15 -16.41 17.87
N TRP A 873 -13.83 -16.44 16.57
CA TRP A 873 -14.73 -16.78 15.48
C TRP A 873 -13.94 -17.16 14.22
N CYS A 874 -14.49 -18.03 13.38
CA CYS A 874 -14.03 -18.24 12.00
C CYS A 874 -15.23 -18.55 11.07
N PRO A 875 -15.14 -18.31 9.75
CA PRO A 875 -16.26 -18.53 8.82
C PRO A 875 -16.64 -20.00 8.65
N HIS A 876 -15.79 -20.92 9.13
CA HIS A 876 -16.00 -22.36 9.03
C HIS A 876 -16.82 -22.96 10.19
N LEU A 877 -17.20 -22.14 11.20
CA LEU A 877 -18.08 -22.57 12.29
C LEU A 877 -19.47 -23.03 11.80
N ASP A 878 -19.93 -22.54 10.64
CA ASP A 878 -21.19 -22.99 10.01
C ASP A 878 -21.16 -24.46 9.53
N ALA A 879 -19.95 -25.06 9.44
CA ALA A 879 -19.78 -26.48 9.14
C ALA A 879 -19.97 -27.38 10.38
N VAL A 880 -19.97 -26.82 11.59
CA VAL A 880 -20.24 -27.57 12.83
C VAL A 880 -21.69 -28.04 12.83
N LYS A 881 -21.93 -29.33 13.06
CA LYS A 881 -23.26 -29.91 13.18
C LYS A 881 -23.66 -30.10 14.64
N PRO A 882 -24.96 -30.21 14.96
CA PRO A 882 -25.41 -30.57 16.30
C PRO A 882 -24.87 -31.94 16.72
N LEU A 883 -24.76 -32.18 18.03
CA LEU A 883 -24.31 -33.45 18.58
C LEU A 883 -25.16 -34.64 18.08
N PRO A 884 -24.54 -35.79 17.77
CA PRO A 884 -25.28 -37.01 17.49
C PRO A 884 -25.96 -37.53 18.79
N PRO A 885 -27.07 -38.28 18.70
CA PRO A 885 -27.76 -38.82 19.88
C PRO A 885 -26.91 -39.75 20.76
N SER A 886 -25.79 -40.27 20.24
CA SER A 886 -24.79 -41.06 20.95
C SER A 886 -23.82 -40.23 21.80
N GLY A 887 -23.82 -38.90 21.66
CA GLY A 887 -22.79 -38.03 22.24
C GLY A 887 -21.41 -38.19 21.57
N ILE A 888 -20.36 -37.72 22.24
CA ILE A 888 -18.97 -37.91 21.86
C ILE A 888 -18.35 -38.90 22.83
N ASP A 889 -17.74 -39.96 22.31
CA ASP A 889 -16.84 -40.84 23.07
C ASP A 889 -15.39 -40.51 22.71
N VAL A 890 -14.65 -39.98 23.69
CA VAL A 890 -13.26 -39.53 23.54
C VAL A 890 -12.24 -40.67 23.58
N PHE A 891 -12.68 -41.90 23.85
CA PHE A 891 -11.83 -43.10 23.94
C PHE A 891 -11.88 -43.96 22.67
N LEU A 892 -12.62 -43.52 21.64
CA LEU A 892 -12.68 -44.24 20.37
C LEU A 892 -11.32 -44.23 19.64
N PRO A 893 -10.88 -45.39 19.10
CA PRO A 893 -9.70 -45.46 18.26
C PRO A 893 -9.95 -44.81 16.88
N CYS A 894 -8.86 -44.48 16.18
CA CYS A 894 -8.89 -44.05 14.78
C CYS A 894 -9.55 -45.13 13.91
N GLN A 895 -10.58 -44.74 13.14
CA GLN A 895 -11.37 -45.67 12.32
C GLN A 895 -10.54 -46.37 11.22
N ASP A 896 -9.45 -45.75 10.75
CA ASP A 896 -8.62 -46.27 9.66
C ASP A 896 -7.47 -47.18 10.14
N CYS A 897 -6.76 -46.79 11.21
CA CYS A 897 -5.55 -47.50 11.66
C CYS A 897 -5.60 -48.06 13.09
N GLY A 898 -6.70 -47.87 13.81
CA GLY A 898 -6.88 -48.40 15.18
C GLY A 898 -6.04 -47.74 16.27
N ALA A 899 -5.29 -46.67 15.96
CA ALA A 899 -4.52 -45.91 16.95
C ALA A 899 -5.44 -45.32 18.03
N ASP A 900 -4.99 -45.32 19.28
CA ASP A 900 -5.71 -44.87 20.49
C ASP A 900 -5.18 -43.55 21.06
N THR A 901 -4.12 -43.01 20.45
CA THR A 901 -3.42 -41.79 20.89
C THR A 901 -3.61 -40.63 19.90
N GLU A 902 -3.72 -39.40 20.44
CA GLU A 902 -3.99 -38.16 19.70
C GLU A 902 -5.16 -38.23 18.70
N ASN A 903 -6.22 -38.99 19.02
CA ASN A 903 -7.41 -39.03 18.18
C ASN A 903 -8.21 -37.73 18.27
N TRP A 904 -8.74 -37.32 17.13
CA TRP A 904 -9.56 -36.13 16.96
C TRP A 904 -10.94 -36.58 16.44
N THR A 905 -12.00 -35.79 16.70
CA THR A 905 -13.32 -35.96 16.08
C THR A 905 -13.62 -34.84 15.10
N CYS A 906 -14.20 -35.19 13.95
CA CYS A 906 -14.75 -34.20 13.03
C CYS A 906 -16.02 -33.57 13.62
N LEU A 907 -16.13 -32.23 13.65
CA LEU A 907 -17.35 -31.55 14.13
C LEU A 907 -18.44 -31.41 13.07
N THR A 908 -18.22 -31.91 11.85
CA THR A 908 -19.23 -31.97 10.78
C THR A 908 -19.90 -33.34 10.66
N CYS A 909 -19.15 -34.43 10.84
CA CYS A 909 -19.69 -35.80 10.70
C CYS A 909 -19.45 -36.74 11.89
N TYR A 910 -18.73 -36.30 12.93
CA TYR A 910 -18.44 -37.08 14.15
C TYR A 910 -17.70 -38.41 13.92
N GLN A 911 -17.00 -38.55 12.79
CA GLN A 911 -16.00 -39.60 12.61
C GLN A 911 -14.72 -39.28 13.40
N VAL A 912 -14.03 -40.34 13.85
CA VAL A 912 -12.84 -40.27 14.71
C VAL A 912 -11.62 -40.81 13.96
N PHE A 913 -10.57 -39.99 13.88
CA PHE A 913 -9.33 -40.33 13.18
C PHE A 913 -8.13 -39.79 13.96
N CYS A 914 -6.96 -40.40 13.78
CA CYS A 914 -5.74 -39.96 14.45
C CYS A 914 -5.26 -38.60 13.92
N GLY A 915 -4.72 -37.78 14.84
CA GLY A 915 -4.24 -36.44 14.57
C GLY A 915 -2.96 -36.36 13.73
N ARG A 916 -2.49 -35.12 13.55
CA ARG A 916 -1.41 -34.76 12.62
C ARG A 916 -0.02 -35.33 12.97
N TYR A 917 0.21 -35.76 14.21
CA TYR A 917 1.51 -36.32 14.64
C TYR A 917 1.53 -37.85 14.71
N VAL A 918 0.47 -38.52 14.23
CA VAL A 918 0.33 -39.99 14.24
C VAL A 918 0.39 -40.57 12.82
N ASN A 919 -0.73 -40.57 12.08
CA ASN A 919 -0.79 -40.98 10.67
C ASN A 919 -1.65 -40.03 9.82
N GLU A 920 -1.95 -38.82 10.33
CA GLU A 920 -2.64 -37.74 9.60
C GLU A 920 -4.05 -38.05 9.07
N HIS A 921 -4.67 -39.19 9.39
CA HIS A 921 -6.00 -39.56 8.88
C HIS A 921 -7.08 -38.48 9.11
N MET A 922 -7.06 -37.71 10.20
CA MET A 922 -8.00 -36.59 10.36
C MET A 922 -7.72 -35.43 9.39
N VAL A 923 -6.45 -35.19 9.04
CA VAL A 923 -6.05 -34.19 8.04
C VAL A 923 -6.52 -34.66 6.66
N THR A 924 -6.27 -35.93 6.31
CA THR A 924 -6.75 -36.54 5.07
C THR A 924 -8.29 -36.49 4.98
N HIS A 925 -9.00 -36.81 6.07
CA HIS A 925 -10.44 -36.67 6.15
C HIS A 925 -10.90 -35.24 5.87
N GLY A 926 -10.33 -34.24 6.56
CA GLY A 926 -10.69 -32.83 6.38
C GLY A 926 -10.47 -32.31 4.96
N VAL A 927 -9.43 -32.80 4.26
CA VAL A 927 -9.17 -32.49 2.85
C VAL A 927 -10.15 -33.20 1.90
N VAL A 928 -10.40 -34.50 2.10
CA VAL A 928 -11.21 -35.32 1.17
C VAL A 928 -12.72 -35.04 1.31
N SER A 929 -13.19 -34.72 2.51
CA SER A 929 -14.61 -34.46 2.80
C SER A 929 -14.96 -32.97 2.88
N GLU A 930 -13.98 -32.08 2.70
CA GLU A 930 -14.10 -30.64 2.91
C GLU A 930 -14.64 -30.26 4.31
N HIS A 931 -14.42 -31.11 5.32
CA HIS A 931 -14.83 -30.86 6.71
C HIS A 931 -13.77 -30.05 7.47
N PRO A 932 -14.01 -28.76 7.79
CA PRO A 932 -12.93 -27.85 8.15
C PRO A 932 -12.63 -27.76 9.65
N VAL A 933 -13.54 -28.19 10.53
CA VAL A 933 -13.42 -28.02 12.00
C VAL A 933 -13.39 -29.37 12.72
N VAL A 934 -12.41 -29.53 13.61
CA VAL A 934 -12.12 -30.78 14.33
C VAL A 934 -11.78 -30.51 15.80
N LEU A 935 -12.16 -31.42 16.69
CA LEU A 935 -11.89 -31.34 18.13
C LEU A 935 -10.87 -32.42 18.54
N SER A 936 -9.81 -32.04 19.23
CA SER A 936 -8.77 -32.93 19.74
C SER A 936 -9.21 -33.61 21.03
N PHE A 937 -9.11 -34.94 21.14
CA PHE A 937 -9.38 -35.64 22.41
C PHE A 937 -8.23 -35.50 23.42
N ALA A 938 -7.04 -35.05 23.01
CA ALA A 938 -5.88 -34.90 23.90
C ALA A 938 -6.06 -33.75 24.91
N ASP A 939 -6.52 -32.59 24.43
CA ASP A 939 -6.59 -31.32 25.17
C ASP A 939 -7.95 -30.59 25.02
N LEU A 940 -8.91 -31.16 24.28
CA LEU A 940 -10.21 -30.56 23.96
C LEU A 940 -10.11 -29.21 23.24
N SER A 941 -8.97 -28.93 22.60
CA SER A 941 -8.82 -27.81 21.67
C SER A 941 -9.60 -28.10 20.38
N VAL A 942 -10.04 -27.04 19.71
CA VAL A 942 -10.72 -27.12 18.42
C VAL A 942 -9.85 -26.44 17.37
N TRP A 943 -9.52 -27.16 16.30
CA TRP A 943 -8.70 -26.68 15.20
C TRP A 943 -9.56 -26.47 13.95
N CYS A 944 -9.25 -25.42 13.18
CA CYS A 944 -9.86 -25.18 11.88
C CYS A 944 -8.79 -25.28 10.79
N TYR A 945 -8.85 -26.32 9.96
CA TYR A 945 -7.85 -26.58 8.90
C TYR A 945 -7.73 -25.40 7.93
N LEU A 946 -8.86 -24.87 7.47
CA LEU A 946 -8.91 -23.75 6.51
C LEU A 946 -8.54 -22.38 7.11
N CYS A 947 -8.28 -22.30 8.42
CA CYS A 947 -7.79 -21.09 9.08
C CYS A 947 -6.41 -21.28 9.73
N GLU A 948 -5.85 -22.50 9.68
CA GLU A 948 -4.62 -22.90 10.36
C GLU A 948 -4.49 -22.43 11.83
N ALA A 949 -5.62 -22.41 12.54
CA ALA A 949 -5.73 -21.83 13.87
C ALA A 949 -6.62 -22.65 14.81
N TYR A 950 -6.35 -22.53 16.10
CA TYR A 950 -7.30 -22.93 17.14
C TYR A 950 -8.47 -21.95 17.19
N VAL A 951 -9.67 -22.44 17.50
CA VAL A 951 -10.91 -21.66 17.55
C VAL A 951 -11.62 -21.87 18.87
N HIS A 952 -12.07 -20.78 19.49
CA HIS A 952 -12.90 -20.79 20.69
C HIS A 952 -14.15 -19.96 20.41
N ASN A 953 -15.32 -20.58 20.34
CA ASN A 953 -16.58 -19.89 20.08
C ASN A 953 -17.73 -20.57 20.82
N GLN A 954 -18.78 -19.82 21.15
CA GLN A 954 -19.96 -20.35 21.85
C GLN A 954 -20.65 -21.50 21.10
N ILE A 955 -20.61 -21.53 19.76
CA ILE A 955 -21.11 -22.66 18.95
C ILE A 955 -20.41 -23.98 19.29
N LEU A 956 -19.14 -23.93 19.68
CA LEU A 956 -18.34 -25.10 20.04
C LEU A 956 -18.62 -25.60 21.46
N PHE A 957 -19.32 -24.83 22.30
CA PHE A 957 -19.53 -25.17 23.70
C PHE A 957 -20.24 -26.51 23.88
N GLU A 958 -21.25 -26.82 23.07
CA GLU A 958 -22.01 -28.08 23.17
C GLU A 958 -21.10 -29.30 22.93
N ALA A 959 -20.32 -29.28 21.84
CA ALA A 959 -19.37 -30.35 21.51
C ALA A 959 -18.21 -30.43 22.51
N LYS A 960 -17.64 -29.29 22.93
CA LYS A 960 -16.59 -29.27 23.96
C LYS A 960 -17.09 -29.80 25.29
N ASN A 961 -18.29 -29.42 25.72
CA ASN A 961 -18.88 -29.87 26.98
C ASN A 961 -19.18 -31.37 26.96
N ALA A 962 -19.72 -31.90 25.85
CA ALA A 962 -19.90 -33.34 25.70
C ALA A 962 -18.58 -34.12 25.77
N ALA A 963 -17.54 -33.64 25.07
CA ALA A 963 -16.21 -34.26 25.13
C ALA A 963 -15.56 -34.13 26.53
N HIS A 964 -15.79 -33.02 27.25
CA HIS A 964 -15.35 -32.83 28.62
C HIS A 964 -16.05 -33.78 29.61
N CYS A 965 -17.38 -33.89 29.52
CA CYS A 965 -18.17 -34.83 30.31
C CYS A 965 -17.72 -36.28 30.06
N ALA A 966 -17.50 -36.66 28.80
CA ALA A 966 -17.01 -37.99 28.45
C ALA A 966 -15.59 -38.26 28.99
N LYS A 967 -14.72 -37.25 29.01
CA LYS A 967 -13.33 -37.39 29.45
C LYS A 967 -13.12 -37.34 30.96
N PHE A 968 -13.88 -36.50 31.66
CA PHE A 968 -13.65 -36.14 33.06
C PHE A 968 -14.83 -36.46 34.00
N GLY A 969 -16.01 -36.79 33.46
CA GLY A 969 -17.21 -37.11 34.24
C GLY A 969 -17.99 -35.89 34.76
N GLU A 970 -17.59 -34.67 34.39
CA GLU A 970 -18.21 -33.41 34.82
C GLU A 970 -18.34 -32.39 33.66
N GLU A 971 -19.26 -31.44 33.81
CA GLU A 971 -19.44 -30.33 32.87
C GLU A 971 -18.28 -29.33 32.93
N ILE A 972 -18.05 -28.60 31.83
CA ILE A 972 -17.10 -27.49 31.75
C ILE A 972 -17.53 -26.41 32.78
N PRO A 973 -16.65 -26.02 33.71
CA PRO A 973 -17.00 -25.02 34.72
C PRO A 973 -17.41 -23.67 34.10
N PRO A 974 -18.37 -22.93 34.68
CA PRO A 974 -18.91 -21.70 34.09
C PRO A 974 -17.94 -20.49 34.09
N TRP A 975 -16.66 -20.71 34.40
CA TRP A 975 -15.59 -19.70 34.48
C TRP A 975 -14.38 -20.00 33.57
N SER A 976 -14.45 -21.01 32.70
CA SER A 976 -13.37 -21.42 31.77
C SER A 976 -13.60 -21.03 30.32
#